data_AF-A0A8J4DBN6-F1
#
_entry.id   AF-A0A8J4DBN6-F1
#
_cell.length_a   1.000
_cell.length_b   1.000
_cell.length_c   1.000
_cell.angle_alpha   90.00
_cell.angle_beta   90.00
_cell.angle_gamma   90.00
#
_symmetry.space_group_name_H-M   'P 1'
#
loop_
_entity.id
_entity.type
_entity.pdbx_description
1 polymer ?
#
loop_
_entity_poly.entity_id
_entity_poly.type
_entity_poly.pdbx_seq_one_letter_code
_entity_poly.pdbx_strand_id
1 'polypeptide(L)'
;MPGSTNRSQSGHSVSSFSSAPSRESVVSRLEDGATSELMELGEGVVMGIFGVLFTIVKERYNTGVRFLLAKLAFDFFQLLTVVFTPADGWAINQDLWLWKAIQVLQVEDLMRPRGYIIFLITLYTMIALLGVAVVLAVWVAWCFQHRNFPFVWPIKLLRVYANIFFHTLDVATLTLLQLPFDCRWVGYPKELRNLFALFPGKVCTHMPHVAHMASAGVALAIYLAMALLNLMADFELNPTTRNLYATSNSDVEVRAFCIKFLMTVVSYGVGWRKVKVILQFVLASYLTWLYLKWQPHLFGWVNHLRVGLNASIAVVALGGIILVFHGTDNAKFRESITTIFLSMIGAAMAVGAVVSYVRLSWWTMYVLMRYRMAPPGQKARRIYKFKDSREVEIVARVCRKWTDQHYEVLDRAAAKEAEIVIKGGMQLFPGDAFMIITYVNLLIDVLESTQTGYSQLQAAKKCSPNLMERFAIFAREQEHMQRATGAKSGESSVDLVSYVEYQRNHRMVMRAHRSALVAIRNFWQLLLHNTVAFTSLAKALHRIEKSVNVAEGFYRAALVRYPSSPKLLRGYGKFLEAVKNNPWKASKYFSEAEKLQDMQQQDEATMAVMGPEEGSIGSNGAYLLHRVDERVNIVFLINSAGIIQLANKNACSLLGYGKGELDGKNINIIMPPPFSQRHNRYIRQYIQTGRERVISSVNTVVALHKARYVLPVKLSVSKVSGATEDSIFMGVLETVPVDPAEAHLYMLPNGVVTAMDQAFAEWMGFEMADIIGKDVATLVTEPESLKRILPKFDACAMARAEALAAAGAGGSAAGATPVSPAVGKFGTMGLGLSMGMGLGHHTSVGAAVTVTPAIEYAIAHLVETLPSVQFLHKYTRPVDCNVSLQRLGIGPMECMVEMTLRRNGPAHLLALTGPSGRVRYIASELARALGTSPSALYRQPLGDIMPQPWGTLHAAWIKGMGSQSASAAAAVGAIVPGSCRSGITTVLGSSLRMQGYYRLAISSNDDAGEMRHVVEAEPSTREEALSERRLVLTVDADGIVTEVDDGPTWLYGFSPKQLLGRSLADVVTTLRPARREGADGSGGCPDGADGGAVNNPEEEEEGEDVSVTELLSLLITKAMMQNGVSWRVGVTVPTEEAELQALGVMRHAVMAKRTTPAIMEIEVSLDT
;
A
#
# COMPACT_ATOMS: atom_id res chain seq x y z
N MET A 1 -4.30 12.14 64.00
CA MET A 1 -4.95 13.14 64.86
C MET A 1 -4.46 14.51 64.47
N PRO A 2 -5.33 15.52 64.42
CA PRO A 2 -6.63 15.63 63.76
C PRO A 2 -6.51 16.64 62.57
N GLY A 3 -7.49 16.96 61.73
CA GLY A 3 -8.93 16.72 61.61
C GLY A 3 -9.37 17.43 60.30
N SER A 4 -10.32 16.87 59.54
CA SER A 4 -11.74 17.28 59.54
C SER A 4 -11.95 18.70 58.99
N THR A 5 -12.86 19.02 58.05
CA THR A 5 -14.14 18.40 57.70
C THR A 5 -14.77 19.19 56.55
N ASN A 6 -15.19 18.48 55.51
CA ASN A 6 -16.55 18.42 54.94
C ASN A 6 -17.55 19.60 55.06
N ARG A 7 -18.22 19.81 53.90
CA ARG A 7 -19.68 19.96 53.65
C ARG A 7 -20.38 21.32 53.86
N SER A 8 -21.03 21.78 52.77
CA SER A 8 -22.50 21.92 52.57
C SER A 8 -22.75 22.86 51.37
N GLN A 9 -23.35 22.46 50.25
CA GLN A 9 -24.77 22.21 49.91
C GLN A 9 -25.75 23.39 50.11
N SER A 10 -26.62 23.52 49.08
CA SER A 10 -27.81 24.39 48.89
C SER A 10 -27.54 25.75 48.23
N GLY A 11 -28.32 26.25 47.27
CA GLY A 11 -29.52 25.78 46.60
C GLY A 11 -30.17 26.95 45.85
N HIS A 12 -30.58 26.71 44.60
CA HIS A 12 -31.66 27.38 43.84
C HIS A 12 -31.68 28.90 43.52
N SER A 13 -31.58 29.16 42.21
CA SER A 13 -32.65 29.74 41.33
C SER A 13 -32.78 31.25 41.08
N VAL A 14 -32.71 31.58 39.77
CA VAL A 14 -33.64 32.41 38.96
C VAL A 14 -33.35 33.92 38.71
N SER A 15 -33.33 34.21 37.39
CA SER A 15 -33.74 35.41 36.61
C SER A 15 -32.93 36.71 36.59
N SER A 16 -32.48 37.03 35.35
CA SER A 16 -32.55 38.31 34.60
C SER A 16 -32.45 39.64 35.33
N PHE A 17 -31.56 40.54 34.87
CA PHE A 17 -31.97 41.74 34.13
C PHE A 17 -30.77 42.42 33.46
N SER A 18 -31.02 43.01 32.30
CA SER A 18 -30.11 43.79 31.47
C SER A 18 -29.79 45.17 32.07
N SER A 19 -28.53 45.58 32.03
CA SER A 19 -28.14 46.99 32.09
C SER A 19 -27.12 47.30 30.98
N ALA A 20 -27.41 48.32 30.19
CA ALA A 20 -26.58 48.79 29.08
C ALA A 20 -25.17 49.21 29.57
N PRO A 21 -24.10 49.04 28.76
CA PRO A 21 -22.76 49.41 29.18
C PRO A 21 -22.51 50.92 29.05
N SER A 22 -21.83 51.47 30.04
CA SER A 22 -21.37 52.86 30.11
C SER A 22 -20.24 53.15 29.09
N ARG A 23 -20.16 54.42 28.68
CA ARG A 23 -19.32 54.98 27.61
C ARG A 23 -17.79 54.78 27.80
N GLU A 24 -17.35 54.43 29.01
CA GLU A 24 -15.94 54.11 29.32
C GLU A 24 -15.52 52.70 28.83
N SER A 25 -16.46 51.76 28.72
CA SER A 25 -16.19 50.40 28.20
C SER A 25 -16.05 50.33 26.67
N VAL A 26 -16.35 51.43 25.97
CA VAL A 26 -16.19 51.56 24.52
C VAL A 26 -14.79 52.04 24.17
N VAL A 27 -14.16 52.86 25.01
CA VAL A 27 -12.80 53.36 24.78
C VAL A 27 -11.76 52.26 25.04
N SER A 28 -11.93 51.45 26.08
CA SER A 28 -11.03 50.32 26.34
C SER A 28 -11.15 49.20 25.29
N ARG A 29 -12.34 48.97 24.72
CA ARG A 29 -12.52 48.02 23.60
C ARG A 29 -11.97 48.54 22.27
N LEU A 30 -11.80 49.85 22.10
CA LEU A 30 -11.18 50.41 20.90
C LEU A 30 -9.64 50.34 20.98
N GLU A 31 -9.06 50.43 22.18
CA GLU A 31 -7.61 50.22 22.40
C GLU A 31 -7.21 48.73 22.34
N ASP A 32 -8.04 47.82 22.87
CA ASP A 32 -7.86 46.36 22.71
C ASP A 32 -8.11 45.91 21.26
N GLY A 33 -9.00 46.59 20.54
CA GLY A 33 -9.26 46.36 19.11
C GLY A 33 -8.08 46.79 18.23
N ALA A 34 -7.49 47.96 18.49
CA ALA A 34 -6.35 48.47 17.73
C ALA A 34 -5.07 47.66 17.97
N THR A 35 -4.85 47.15 19.19
CA THR A 35 -3.71 46.28 19.52
C THR A 35 -3.88 44.87 18.95
N SER A 36 -5.10 44.32 18.95
CA SER A 36 -5.41 43.06 18.26
C SER A 36 -5.28 43.19 16.74
N GLU A 37 -5.73 44.29 16.13
CA GLU A 37 -5.56 44.55 14.69
C GLU A 37 -4.09 44.76 14.31
N LEU A 38 -3.27 45.42 15.15
CA LEU A 38 -1.82 45.57 14.93
C LEU A 38 -1.06 44.23 15.05
N MET A 39 -1.47 43.36 15.98
CA MET A 39 -0.92 42.00 16.09
C MET A 39 -1.36 41.11 14.91
N GLU A 40 -2.61 41.21 14.46
CA GLU A 40 -3.10 40.49 13.26
C GLU A 40 -2.42 40.99 11.97
N LEU A 41 -2.16 42.31 11.86
CA LEU A 41 -1.42 42.89 10.74
C LEU A 41 0.04 42.41 10.76
N GLY A 42 0.66 42.36 11.94
CA GLY A 42 2.01 41.84 12.15
C GLY A 42 2.15 40.35 11.79
N GLU A 43 1.20 39.51 12.20
CA GLU A 43 1.18 38.09 11.84
C GLU A 43 0.95 37.88 10.33
N GLY A 44 0.08 38.68 9.71
CA GLY A 44 -0.15 38.64 8.25
C GLY A 44 1.12 38.96 7.45
N VAL A 45 1.90 39.95 7.89
CA VAL A 45 3.17 40.32 7.24
C VAL A 45 4.22 39.24 7.43
N VAL A 46 4.37 38.67 8.63
CA VAL A 46 5.31 37.57 8.89
C VAL A 46 4.97 36.34 8.05
N MET A 47 3.69 36.00 7.91
CA MET A 47 3.24 34.89 7.05
C MET A 47 3.51 35.16 5.56
N GLY A 48 3.37 36.41 5.11
CA GLY A 48 3.76 36.82 3.76
C GLY A 48 5.26 36.64 3.50
N ILE A 49 6.11 37.07 4.43
CA ILE A 49 7.56 36.90 4.38
C ILE A 49 7.93 35.41 4.36
N PHE A 50 7.34 34.60 5.24
CA PHE A 50 7.54 33.15 5.27
C PHE A 50 7.10 32.47 3.96
N GLY A 51 6.01 32.93 3.35
CA GLY A 51 5.59 32.47 2.02
C GLY A 51 6.66 32.72 0.94
N VAL A 52 7.22 33.94 0.90
CA VAL A 52 8.32 34.28 -0.03
C VAL A 52 9.53 33.40 0.21
N LEU A 53 10.01 33.33 1.46
CA LEU A 53 11.18 32.53 1.85
C LEU A 53 11.00 31.06 1.48
N PHE A 54 9.81 30.50 1.77
CA PHE A 54 9.48 29.12 1.42
C PHE A 54 9.54 28.89 -0.10
N THR A 55 9.03 29.81 -0.93
CA THR A 55 9.13 29.63 -2.39
C THR A 55 10.54 29.69 -2.95
N ILE A 56 11.40 30.50 -2.33
CA ILE A 56 12.80 30.61 -2.74
C ILE A 56 13.52 29.30 -2.41
N VAL A 57 13.31 28.78 -1.19
CA VAL A 57 14.06 27.63 -0.66
C VAL A 57 13.55 26.27 -1.16
N LYS A 58 12.27 26.15 -1.53
CA LYS A 58 11.64 24.85 -1.82
C LYS A 58 12.24 24.06 -3.01
N GLU A 59 12.48 24.71 -4.14
CA GLU A 59 13.06 24.03 -5.31
C GLU A 59 14.57 24.27 -5.34
N ARG A 60 15.29 23.47 -4.56
CA ARG A 60 16.74 23.39 -4.64
C ARG A 60 17.10 22.49 -5.82
N TYR A 61 17.87 23.02 -6.77
CA TYR A 61 18.43 22.19 -7.83
C TYR A 61 19.29 21.10 -7.19
N ASN A 62 19.09 19.84 -7.58
CA ASN A 62 19.95 18.76 -7.11
C ASN A 62 21.33 18.95 -7.74
N THR A 63 22.21 19.67 -7.03
CA THR A 63 23.51 20.06 -7.54
C THR A 63 24.45 18.87 -7.39
N GLY A 64 24.84 18.26 -8.51
CA GLY A 64 25.87 17.24 -8.52
C GLY A 64 27.17 17.75 -7.89
N VAL A 65 28.06 16.82 -7.51
CA VAL A 65 29.34 17.10 -6.84
C VAL A 65 30.15 18.20 -7.55
N ARG A 66 30.12 18.25 -8.89
CA ARG A 66 30.83 19.27 -9.70
C ARG A 66 30.39 20.69 -9.38
N PHE A 67 29.08 20.93 -9.27
CA PHE A 67 28.56 22.27 -8.96
C PHE A 67 28.89 22.66 -7.52
N LEU A 68 28.79 21.71 -6.58
CA LEU A 68 29.18 21.93 -5.20
C LEU A 68 30.66 22.33 -5.08
N LEU A 69 31.57 21.60 -5.74
CA LEU A 69 32.99 21.93 -5.74
C LEU A 69 33.26 23.30 -6.38
N ALA A 70 32.58 23.62 -7.49
CA ALA A 70 32.66 24.94 -8.10
C ALA A 70 32.21 26.05 -7.14
N LYS A 71 31.07 25.87 -6.46
CA LYS A 71 30.57 26.82 -5.46
C LYS A 71 31.58 27.03 -4.32
N LEU A 72 32.10 25.94 -3.73
CA LEU A 72 33.09 26.02 -2.66
C LEU A 72 34.39 26.70 -3.11
N ALA A 73 34.80 26.47 -4.36
CA ALA A 73 35.95 27.16 -4.95
C ALA A 73 35.67 28.66 -5.13
N PHE A 74 34.50 29.05 -5.61
CA PHE A 74 34.10 30.46 -5.71
C PHE A 74 34.07 31.16 -4.34
N ASP A 75 33.43 30.55 -3.34
CA ASP A 75 33.42 31.06 -1.96
C ASP A 75 34.86 31.26 -1.43
N PHE A 76 35.73 30.27 -1.67
CA PHE A 76 37.13 30.31 -1.25
C PHE A 76 37.90 31.44 -1.94
N PHE A 77 37.82 31.55 -3.27
CA PHE A 77 38.55 32.59 -4.00
C PHE A 77 38.05 33.98 -3.68
N GLN A 78 36.74 34.17 -3.50
CA GLN A 78 36.18 35.46 -3.06
C GLN A 78 36.76 35.89 -1.71
N LEU A 79 36.77 35.00 -0.71
CA LEU A 79 37.34 35.32 0.59
C LEU A 79 38.87 35.46 0.56
N LEU A 80 39.56 34.65 -0.26
CA LEU A 80 41.00 34.76 -0.44
C LEU A 80 41.36 36.15 -0.98
N THR A 81 40.62 36.68 -1.97
CA THR A 81 40.88 38.01 -2.53
C THR A 81 40.69 39.17 -1.55
N VAL A 82 39.91 38.97 -0.47
CA VAL A 82 39.76 39.99 0.59
C VAL A 82 41.02 40.10 1.46
N VAL A 83 41.76 39.00 1.63
CA VAL A 83 42.95 38.92 2.51
C VAL A 83 44.25 39.02 1.72
N PHE A 84 44.26 38.53 0.48
CA PHE A 84 45.43 38.40 -0.38
C PHE A 84 45.43 39.49 -1.46
N THR A 85 45.75 40.72 -1.07
CA THR A 85 45.74 41.88 -1.98
C THR A 85 47.15 42.46 -2.22
N PRO A 86 47.48 42.92 -3.45
CA PRO A 86 48.75 43.62 -3.70
C PRO A 86 48.94 44.87 -2.83
N ALA A 87 47.84 45.52 -2.43
CA ALA A 87 47.84 46.73 -1.61
C ALA A 87 48.43 46.51 -0.20
N ASP A 88 48.30 45.29 0.33
CA ASP A 88 48.84 44.92 1.65
C ASP A 88 50.31 44.44 1.58
N GLY A 89 50.92 44.42 0.38
CA GLY A 89 52.34 44.16 0.17
C GLY A 89 52.69 42.77 -0.39
N TRP A 90 51.69 41.97 -0.76
CA TRP A 90 51.88 40.66 -1.41
C TRP A 90 52.52 40.80 -2.80
N ALA A 91 53.55 39.99 -3.09
CA ALA A 91 54.25 39.98 -4.37
C ALA A 91 53.62 38.94 -5.31
N ILE A 92 52.57 39.35 -6.03
CA ILE A 92 51.76 38.46 -6.87
C ILE A 92 52.16 38.61 -8.34
N ASN A 93 52.46 37.49 -9.00
CA ASN A 93 52.69 37.49 -10.45
C ASN A 93 51.36 37.65 -11.20
N GLN A 94 51.15 38.83 -11.78
CA GLN A 94 49.90 39.20 -12.45
C GLN A 94 49.69 38.51 -13.80
N ASP A 95 50.72 37.86 -14.36
CA ASP A 95 50.65 37.20 -15.67
C ASP A 95 50.11 35.77 -15.64
N LEU A 96 50.04 35.16 -14.45
CA LEU A 96 49.44 33.85 -14.24
C LEU A 96 47.98 33.83 -14.69
N TRP A 97 47.63 32.89 -15.58
CA TRP A 97 46.26 32.75 -16.08
C TRP A 97 45.23 32.55 -14.95
N LEU A 98 45.60 31.80 -13.90
CA LEU A 98 44.76 31.55 -12.73
C LEU A 98 44.50 32.84 -11.97
N TRP A 99 45.51 33.69 -11.83
CA TRP A 99 45.34 35.00 -11.18
C TRP A 99 44.48 35.94 -12.03
N LYS A 100 44.66 35.97 -13.36
CA LYS A 100 43.77 36.72 -14.28
C LYS A 100 42.31 36.29 -14.15
N ALA A 101 42.05 35.00 -13.93
CA ALA A 101 40.70 34.49 -13.67
C ALA A 101 40.16 34.92 -12.29
N ILE A 102 40.99 34.83 -11.23
CA ILE A 102 40.62 35.23 -9.87
C ILE A 102 40.41 36.76 -9.76
N GLN A 103 41.17 37.56 -10.50
CA GLN A 103 41.03 39.03 -10.54
C GLN A 103 39.64 39.49 -10.98
N VAL A 104 38.90 38.68 -11.74
CA VAL A 104 37.50 38.99 -12.10
C VAL A 104 36.59 39.01 -10.86
N LEU A 105 36.93 38.25 -9.82
CA LEU A 105 36.21 38.23 -8.54
C LEU A 105 36.54 39.45 -7.66
N GLN A 106 37.68 40.10 -7.90
CA GLN A 106 38.08 41.31 -7.20
C GLN A 106 37.54 42.55 -7.92
N VAL A 107 36.45 43.11 -7.40
CA VAL A 107 35.72 44.23 -8.01
C VAL A 107 36.62 45.45 -8.26
N GLU A 108 37.58 45.74 -7.37
CA GLU A 108 38.52 46.87 -7.53
C GLU A 108 39.38 46.77 -8.79
N ASP A 109 40.03 45.62 -9.00
CA ASP A 109 40.93 45.39 -10.13
C ASP A 109 40.16 45.31 -11.45
N LEU A 110 38.90 44.86 -11.39
CA LEU A 110 37.97 44.92 -12.51
C LEU A 110 37.57 46.37 -12.86
N MET A 111 37.34 47.23 -11.87
CA MET A 111 36.81 48.58 -12.10
C MET A 111 37.89 49.64 -12.35
N ARG A 112 39.06 49.53 -11.70
CA ARG A 112 40.16 50.51 -11.79
C ARG A 112 40.56 50.88 -13.23
N PRO A 113 40.80 49.93 -14.16
CA PRO A 113 41.20 50.29 -15.54
C PRO A 113 40.02 50.79 -16.41
N ARG A 114 38.78 50.51 -16.01
CA ARG A 114 37.57 50.85 -16.79
C ARG A 114 37.02 52.26 -16.50
N GLY A 115 37.51 52.89 -15.43
CA GLY A 115 37.17 54.27 -15.09
C GLY A 115 35.86 54.43 -14.29
N TYR A 116 35.64 55.66 -13.82
CA TYR A 116 34.59 56.00 -12.86
C TYR A 116 33.16 55.80 -13.39
N ILE A 117 32.92 56.05 -14.68
CA ILE A 117 31.58 55.93 -15.28
C ILE A 117 31.14 54.46 -15.34
N ILE A 118 32.02 53.55 -15.74
CA ILE A 118 31.72 52.12 -15.82
C ILE A 118 31.44 51.53 -14.43
N PHE A 119 32.18 52.00 -13.42
CA PHE A 119 31.89 51.70 -12.02
C PHE A 119 30.46 52.12 -11.63
N LEU A 120 30.06 53.36 -11.93
CA LEU A 120 28.70 53.83 -11.62
C LEU A 120 27.62 53.03 -12.36
N ILE A 121 27.82 52.72 -13.64
CA ILE A 121 26.89 51.87 -14.41
C ILE A 121 26.73 50.52 -13.70
N THR A 122 27.83 49.90 -13.28
CA THR A 122 27.79 48.58 -12.61
C THR A 122 27.15 48.65 -11.22
N LEU A 123 27.40 49.72 -10.47
CA LEU A 123 26.76 49.94 -9.17
C LEU A 123 25.25 50.09 -9.33
N TYR A 124 24.80 50.96 -10.23
CA TYR A 124 23.36 51.22 -10.42
C TYR A 124 22.63 50.06 -11.08
N THR A 125 23.27 49.26 -11.93
CA THR A 125 22.67 48.02 -12.44
C THR A 125 22.44 47.04 -11.31
N MET A 126 23.38 46.91 -10.36
CA MET A 126 23.18 46.05 -9.18
C MET A 126 22.08 46.59 -8.25
N ILE A 127 22.02 47.90 -8.02
CA ILE A 127 20.94 48.53 -7.24
C ILE A 127 19.59 48.32 -7.91
N ALA A 128 19.50 48.44 -9.24
CA ALA A 128 18.28 48.21 -9.99
C ALA A 128 17.83 46.74 -9.90
N LEU A 129 18.76 45.78 -10.04
CA LEU A 129 18.47 44.36 -9.88
C LEU A 129 17.96 44.03 -8.46
N LEU A 130 18.57 44.63 -7.43
CA LEU A 130 18.09 44.51 -6.05
C LEU A 130 16.68 45.10 -5.89
N GLY A 131 16.41 46.27 -6.48
CA GLY A 131 15.08 46.89 -6.49
C GLY A 131 14.02 46.00 -7.14
N VAL A 132 14.34 45.38 -8.28
CA VAL A 132 13.47 44.38 -8.92
C VAL A 132 13.23 43.19 -7.99
N ALA A 133 14.27 42.66 -7.34
CA ALA A 133 14.12 41.56 -6.40
C ALA A 133 13.20 41.91 -5.21
N VAL A 134 13.28 43.14 -4.68
CA VAL A 134 12.36 43.64 -3.63
C VAL A 134 10.92 43.68 -4.12
N VAL A 135 10.68 44.27 -5.30
CA VAL A 135 9.32 44.36 -5.88
C VAL A 135 8.73 42.97 -6.10
N LEU A 136 9.51 42.04 -6.64
CA LEU A 136 9.08 40.64 -6.82
C LEU A 136 8.80 39.95 -5.48
N ALA A 137 9.61 40.19 -4.45
CA ALA A 137 9.38 39.63 -3.11
C ALA A 137 8.07 40.16 -2.50
N VAL A 138 7.80 41.46 -2.58
CA VAL A 138 6.55 42.08 -2.12
C VAL A 138 5.35 41.52 -2.90
N TRP A 139 5.47 41.39 -4.22
CA TRP A 139 4.45 40.78 -5.06
C TRP A 139 4.15 39.34 -4.65
N VAL A 140 5.18 38.51 -4.42
CA VAL A 140 5.00 37.12 -4.00
C VAL A 140 4.36 37.06 -2.61
N ALA A 141 4.77 37.90 -1.65
CA ALA A 141 4.14 37.99 -0.34
C ALA A 141 2.64 38.33 -0.44
N TRP A 142 2.31 39.29 -1.30
CA TRP A 142 0.91 39.67 -1.59
C TRP A 142 0.11 38.51 -2.20
N CYS A 143 0.69 37.75 -3.13
CA CYS A 143 0.07 36.55 -3.71
C CYS A 143 -0.22 35.48 -2.66
N PHE A 144 0.71 35.25 -1.71
CA PHE A 144 0.51 34.30 -0.61
C PHE A 144 -0.63 34.71 0.31
N GLN A 145 -0.72 35.99 0.65
CA GLN A 145 -1.79 36.53 1.49
C GLN A 145 -3.17 36.34 0.84
N HIS A 146 -3.26 36.52 -0.49
CA HIS A 146 -4.51 36.40 -1.25
C HIS A 146 -4.80 34.99 -1.80
N ARG A 147 -3.88 34.03 -1.60
CA ARG A 147 -3.95 32.65 -2.11
C ARG A 147 -4.22 32.55 -3.62
N ASN A 148 -3.70 33.51 -4.39
CA ASN A 148 -3.85 33.54 -5.84
C ASN A 148 -2.48 33.76 -6.48
N PHE A 149 -2.08 32.84 -7.36
CA PHE A 149 -0.82 32.91 -8.10
C PHE A 149 -1.14 33.05 -9.59
N PRO A 150 -1.30 34.29 -10.10
CA PRO A 150 -1.63 34.50 -11.50
C PRO A 150 -0.50 34.06 -12.44
N PHE A 151 0.76 34.15 -11.99
CA PHE A 151 1.94 33.81 -12.78
C PHE A 151 3.03 33.16 -11.91
N VAL A 152 3.79 32.22 -12.49
CA VAL A 152 4.84 31.45 -11.79
C VAL A 152 6.27 31.96 -12.08
N TRP A 153 6.48 32.64 -13.22
CA TRP A 153 7.81 33.13 -13.60
C TRP A 153 8.47 34.13 -12.61
N PRO A 154 7.73 35.00 -11.87
CA PRO A 154 8.32 35.88 -10.86
C PRO A 154 9.08 35.11 -9.78
N ILE A 155 8.54 33.95 -9.38
CA ILE A 155 9.13 33.07 -8.37
C ILE A 155 10.45 32.48 -8.88
N LYS A 156 10.49 32.04 -10.15
CA LYS A 156 11.70 31.51 -10.78
C LYS A 156 12.80 32.57 -10.84
N LEU A 157 12.45 33.79 -11.26
CA LEU A 157 13.41 34.89 -11.37
C LEU A 157 13.97 35.29 -9.99
N LEU A 158 13.10 35.41 -8.98
CA LEU A 158 13.52 35.72 -7.61
C LEU A 158 14.46 34.64 -7.04
N ARG A 159 14.21 33.37 -7.35
CA ARG A 159 15.09 32.26 -6.92
C ARG A 159 16.45 32.30 -7.60
N VAL A 160 16.49 32.55 -8.91
CA VAL A 160 17.75 32.69 -9.65
C VAL A 160 18.57 33.84 -9.07
N TYR A 161 17.93 34.99 -8.84
CA TYR A 161 18.58 36.13 -8.20
C TYR A 161 19.13 35.78 -6.82
N ALA A 162 18.32 35.17 -5.95
CA ALA A 162 18.75 34.77 -4.61
C ALA A 162 19.94 33.80 -4.63
N ASN A 163 19.89 32.77 -5.48
CA ASN A 163 20.95 31.77 -5.56
C ASN A 163 22.27 32.34 -6.11
N ILE A 164 22.21 33.30 -7.04
CA ILE A 164 23.40 33.94 -7.59
C ILE A 164 23.96 34.96 -6.60
N PHE A 165 23.17 35.96 -6.20
CA PHE A 165 23.69 37.12 -5.48
C PHE A 165 23.75 36.95 -3.96
N PHE A 166 22.81 36.24 -3.33
CA PHE A 166 22.83 36.03 -1.88
C PHE A 166 23.66 34.80 -1.47
N HIS A 167 23.82 33.81 -2.36
CA HIS A 167 24.45 32.52 -2.02
C HIS A 167 25.79 32.23 -2.71
N THR A 168 26.01 32.72 -3.94
CA THR A 168 27.21 32.36 -4.73
C THR A 168 28.18 33.55 -4.88
N LEU A 169 27.64 34.76 -5.05
CA LEU A 169 28.39 36.00 -5.22
C LEU A 169 28.17 36.94 -4.03
N ASP A 170 28.04 36.38 -2.83
CA ASP A 170 27.67 37.12 -1.62
C ASP A 170 28.75 38.16 -1.27
N VAL A 171 30.02 37.75 -1.22
CA VAL A 171 31.17 38.62 -0.95
C VAL A 171 31.39 39.62 -2.09
N ALA A 172 31.26 39.20 -3.36
CA ALA A 172 31.45 40.08 -4.51
C ALA A 172 30.37 41.18 -4.60
N THR A 173 29.13 40.86 -4.20
CA THR A 173 28.05 41.84 -4.12
C THR A 173 28.27 42.81 -2.96
N LEU A 174 28.71 42.29 -1.81
CA LEU A 174 29.06 43.11 -0.65
C LEU A 174 30.19 44.09 -0.99
N THR A 175 31.27 43.63 -1.63
CA THR A 175 32.40 44.49 -2.01
C THR A 175 31.98 45.55 -3.02
N LEU A 176 31.15 45.23 -4.01
CA LEU A 176 30.62 46.22 -4.96
C LEU A 176 29.77 47.30 -4.29
N LEU A 177 28.88 46.93 -3.35
CA LEU A 177 28.04 47.89 -2.62
C LEU A 177 28.80 48.68 -1.56
N GLN A 178 29.90 48.14 -1.04
CA GLN A 178 30.77 48.82 -0.07
C GLN A 178 31.81 49.73 -0.74
N LEU A 179 32.15 49.51 -2.01
CA LEU A 179 33.18 50.26 -2.72
C LEU A 179 33.00 51.78 -2.68
N PRO A 180 31.78 52.37 -2.79
CA PRO A 180 31.58 53.81 -2.61
C PRO A 180 32.02 54.37 -1.24
N PHE A 181 32.16 53.51 -0.23
CA PHE A 181 32.58 53.89 1.12
C PHE A 181 34.09 53.81 1.33
N ASP A 182 34.85 53.27 0.36
CA ASP A 182 36.31 53.13 0.37
C ASP A 182 37.00 54.48 0.15
N CYS A 183 36.74 55.41 1.06
CA CYS A 183 37.37 56.70 1.13
C CYS A 183 38.49 56.63 2.16
N ARG A 184 39.54 57.40 1.93
CA ARG A 184 40.71 57.46 2.81
C ARG A 184 40.38 58.24 4.09
N TRP A 185 39.58 57.66 4.98
CA TRP A 185 39.10 58.27 6.21
C TRP A 185 40.18 58.31 7.30
N VAL A 186 40.66 57.13 7.69
CA VAL A 186 41.52 56.92 8.86
C VAL A 186 42.80 56.20 8.44
N GLY A 187 43.95 56.64 8.97
CA GLY A 187 45.25 55.98 8.73
C GLY A 187 46.02 56.44 7.49
N TYR A 188 45.56 57.49 6.81
CA TYR A 188 46.25 58.11 5.67
C TYR A 188 46.82 59.50 6.03
N PRO A 189 47.92 59.93 5.38
CA PRO A 189 48.48 61.27 5.53
C PRO A 189 47.43 62.35 5.20
N LYS A 190 47.52 63.51 5.87
CA LYS A 190 46.47 64.54 5.86
C LYS A 190 46.05 64.99 4.45
N GLU A 191 46.99 65.01 3.51
CA GLU A 191 46.80 65.42 2.10
C GLU A 191 45.94 64.45 1.28
N LEU A 192 45.95 63.16 1.63
CA LEU A 192 45.25 62.11 0.89
C LEU A 192 43.92 61.71 1.57
N ARG A 193 43.55 62.40 2.67
CA ARG A 193 42.29 62.14 3.35
C ARG A 193 41.12 62.58 2.49
N ASN A 194 39.97 61.94 2.65
CA ASN A 194 38.71 62.30 1.96
C ASN A 194 38.74 62.09 0.42
N LEU A 195 39.83 61.54 -0.13
CA LEU A 195 39.88 61.08 -1.51
C LEU A 195 39.36 59.65 -1.63
N PHE A 196 38.67 59.37 -2.73
CA PHE A 196 38.20 58.03 -3.04
C PHE A 196 39.41 57.13 -3.38
N ALA A 197 39.56 55.98 -2.70
CA ALA A 197 40.75 55.16 -2.80
C ALA A 197 40.93 54.54 -4.20
N LEU A 198 39.81 54.16 -4.85
CA LEU A 198 39.81 53.58 -6.19
C LEU A 198 40.08 54.62 -7.30
N PHE A 199 39.51 55.83 -7.18
CA PHE A 199 39.73 56.94 -8.13
C PHE A 199 40.15 58.21 -7.37
N PRO A 200 41.48 58.42 -7.20
CA PRO A 200 42.02 59.53 -6.39
C PRO A 200 41.61 60.94 -6.85
N GLY A 201 41.13 61.08 -8.09
CA GLY A 201 40.63 62.35 -8.63
C GLY A 201 39.20 62.74 -8.20
N LYS A 202 38.57 61.95 -7.32
CA LYS A 202 37.21 62.21 -6.79
C LYS A 202 37.27 62.36 -5.27
N VAL A 203 36.63 63.42 -4.77
CA VAL A 203 36.53 63.69 -3.33
C VAL A 203 35.22 63.13 -2.81
N CYS A 204 35.26 62.41 -1.69
CA CYS A 204 34.11 61.66 -1.19
C CYS A 204 32.99 62.52 -0.60
N THR A 205 33.33 63.69 -0.07
CA THR A 205 32.39 64.64 0.54
C THR A 205 31.79 65.65 -0.45
N HIS A 206 32.21 65.63 -1.72
CA HIS A 206 31.66 66.51 -2.75
C HIS A 206 30.66 65.78 -3.66
N MET A 207 29.72 66.55 -4.20
CA MET A 207 28.79 66.09 -5.22
C MET A 207 29.55 65.81 -6.53
N PRO A 208 29.24 64.76 -7.30
CA PRO A 208 28.11 63.83 -7.14
C PRO A 208 28.40 62.58 -6.30
N HIS A 209 29.62 62.40 -5.78
CA HIS A 209 30.02 61.15 -5.12
C HIS A 209 29.21 60.86 -3.85
N VAL A 210 28.88 61.89 -3.07
CA VAL A 210 28.02 61.75 -1.87
C VAL A 210 26.67 61.12 -2.20
N ALA A 211 26.05 61.47 -3.33
CA ALA A 211 24.77 60.91 -3.74
C ALA A 211 24.89 59.41 -4.07
N HIS A 212 25.97 59.02 -4.74
CA HIS A 212 26.27 57.62 -5.04
C HIS A 212 26.51 56.81 -3.75
N MET A 213 27.30 57.36 -2.82
CA MET A 213 27.55 56.76 -1.50
C MET A 213 26.26 56.59 -0.69
N ALA A 214 25.37 57.60 -0.67
CA ALA A 214 24.08 57.51 0.00
C ALA A 214 23.19 56.42 -0.63
N SER A 215 23.10 56.38 -1.96
CA SER A 215 22.31 55.35 -2.66
C SER A 215 22.84 53.93 -2.43
N ALA A 216 24.16 53.76 -2.39
CA ALA A 216 24.80 52.49 -2.07
C ALA A 216 24.56 52.07 -0.61
N GLY A 217 24.52 53.02 0.33
CA GLY A 217 24.20 52.74 1.73
C GLY A 217 22.79 52.20 1.94
N VAL A 218 21.80 52.82 1.28
CA VAL A 218 20.42 52.32 1.30
C VAL A 218 20.35 50.93 0.66
N ALA A 219 20.99 50.73 -0.50
CA ALA A 219 21.02 49.44 -1.16
C ALA A 219 21.74 48.36 -0.33
N LEU A 220 22.83 48.69 0.35
CA LEU A 220 23.56 47.78 1.24
C LEU A 220 22.69 47.37 2.43
N ALA A 221 21.95 48.29 3.05
CA ALA A 221 21.03 47.97 4.14
C ALA A 221 19.90 47.01 3.69
N ILE A 222 19.30 47.28 2.52
CA ILE A 222 18.27 46.41 1.93
C ILE A 222 18.86 45.04 1.58
N TYR A 223 20.04 45.01 0.96
CA TYR A 223 20.74 43.79 0.60
C TYR A 223 21.03 42.93 1.83
N LEU A 224 21.57 43.51 2.91
CA LEU A 224 21.84 42.80 4.15
C LEU A 224 20.57 42.23 4.78
N ALA A 225 19.49 43.00 4.84
CA ALA A 225 18.22 42.53 5.38
C ALA A 225 17.67 41.34 4.57
N MET A 226 17.65 41.44 3.23
CA MET A 226 17.17 40.35 2.37
C MET A 226 18.08 39.13 2.41
N ALA A 227 19.40 39.30 2.37
CA ALA A 227 20.37 38.22 2.41
C ALA A 227 20.28 37.46 3.74
N LEU A 228 20.20 38.16 4.88
CA LEU A 228 20.03 37.53 6.20
C LEU A 228 18.71 36.74 6.30
N LEU A 229 17.60 37.28 5.81
CA LEU A 229 16.33 36.56 5.78
C LEU A 229 16.40 35.31 4.88
N ASN A 230 17.07 35.42 3.73
CA ASN A 230 17.24 34.29 2.81
C ASN A 230 18.13 33.18 3.39
N LEU A 231 19.26 33.56 3.97
CA LEU A 231 20.18 32.65 4.67
C LEU A 231 19.53 32.02 5.90
N MET A 232 18.70 32.75 6.65
CA MET A 232 17.95 32.18 7.78
C MET A 232 17.00 31.08 7.32
N ALA A 233 16.38 31.22 6.16
CA ALA A 233 15.52 30.20 5.58
C ALA A 233 16.29 29.03 4.95
N ASP A 234 17.62 29.14 4.83
CA ASP A 234 18.48 28.16 4.17
C ASP A 234 18.85 26.99 5.09
N PHE A 235 17.87 26.13 5.37
CA PHE A 235 18.08 24.84 6.02
C PHE A 235 17.19 23.76 5.39
N GLU A 236 17.54 22.51 5.64
CA GLU A 236 16.81 21.32 5.23
C GLU A 236 16.18 20.65 6.45
N LEU A 237 14.88 20.44 6.39
CA LEU A 237 14.14 19.76 7.44
C LEU A 237 14.21 18.24 7.33
N ASN A 238 14.45 17.72 6.12
CA ASN A 238 14.61 16.30 5.87
C ASN A 238 16.02 15.80 6.21
N PRO A 239 16.21 15.02 7.29
CA PRO A 239 17.51 14.51 7.71
C PRO A 239 18.09 13.46 6.75
N THR A 240 17.32 12.89 5.81
CA THR A 240 17.77 11.92 4.80
C THR A 240 17.92 12.53 3.41
N THR A 241 17.87 13.87 3.28
CA THR A 241 18.04 14.56 1.99
C THR A 241 19.31 14.12 1.25
N ARG A 242 19.19 14.05 -0.08
CA ARG A 242 20.29 13.76 -1.01
C ARG A 242 21.04 15.02 -1.46
N ASN A 243 20.55 16.21 -1.11
CA ASN A 243 21.23 17.45 -1.45
C ASN A 243 22.56 17.58 -0.67
N LEU A 244 23.69 17.51 -1.38
CA LEU A 244 25.03 17.51 -0.80
C LEU A 244 25.36 18.79 -0.01
N TYR A 245 24.71 19.91 -0.35
CA TYR A 245 24.91 21.20 0.31
C TYR A 245 23.84 21.49 1.39
N ALA A 246 23.04 20.50 1.78
CA ALA A 246 22.01 20.69 2.79
C ALA A 246 22.58 20.91 4.18
N THR A 247 22.06 21.93 4.86
CA THR A 247 22.36 22.32 6.23
C THR A 247 21.21 21.93 7.15
N SER A 248 21.49 21.45 8.36
CA SER A 248 20.43 21.11 9.34
C SER A 248 19.89 22.33 10.08
N ASN A 249 20.74 23.36 10.22
CA ASN A 249 20.45 24.61 10.92
C ASN A 249 21.24 25.74 10.24
N SER A 250 20.59 26.88 10.00
CA SER A 250 21.17 28.03 9.30
C SER A 250 21.91 29.03 10.19
N ASP A 251 21.84 28.91 11.53
CA ASP A 251 22.49 29.84 12.48
C ASP A 251 24.00 30.01 12.22
N VAL A 252 24.68 28.93 11.83
CA VAL A 252 26.12 28.96 11.52
C VAL A 252 26.39 29.74 10.24
N GLU A 253 25.60 29.54 9.18
CA GLU A 253 25.76 30.24 7.90
C GLU A 253 25.42 31.74 8.05
N VAL A 254 24.40 32.08 8.85
CA VAL A 254 24.06 33.48 9.16
C VAL A 254 25.21 34.19 9.89
N ARG A 255 25.80 33.56 10.92
CA ARG A 255 26.97 34.11 11.62
C ARG A 255 28.19 34.20 10.71
N ALA A 256 28.41 33.18 9.88
CA ALA A 256 29.48 33.19 8.89
C ALA A 256 29.34 34.38 7.93
N PHE A 257 28.14 34.62 7.39
CA PHE A 257 27.86 35.77 6.53
C PHE A 257 28.13 37.11 7.24
N CYS A 258 27.74 37.25 8.52
CA CYS A 258 28.05 38.45 9.30
C CYS A 258 29.58 38.66 9.47
N ILE A 259 30.34 37.58 9.65
CA ILE A 259 31.81 37.65 9.71
C ILE A 259 32.38 38.03 8.34
N LYS A 260 31.89 37.45 7.24
CA LYS A 260 32.32 37.83 5.88
C LYS A 260 32.03 39.31 5.60
N PHE A 261 30.86 39.80 6.00
CA PHE A 261 30.52 41.23 5.94
C PHE A 261 31.51 42.07 6.75
N LEU A 262 31.83 41.67 7.98
CA LEU A 262 32.81 42.39 8.80
C LEU A 262 34.22 42.36 8.20
N MET A 263 34.64 41.23 7.60
CA MET A 263 35.91 41.12 6.87
C MET A 263 35.98 42.10 5.69
N THR A 264 34.91 42.20 4.90
CA THR A 264 34.85 43.17 3.79
C THR A 264 34.85 44.63 4.29
N VAL A 265 34.11 44.94 5.37
CA VAL A 265 34.13 46.27 6.03
C VAL A 265 35.53 46.61 6.56
N VAL A 266 36.24 45.67 7.19
CA VAL A 266 37.63 45.88 7.64
C VAL A 266 38.55 46.13 6.44
N SER A 267 38.28 45.52 5.29
CA SER A 267 39.09 45.72 4.08
C SER A 267 39.02 47.15 3.54
N TYR A 268 37.82 47.73 3.50
CA TYR A 268 37.56 49.06 2.93
C TYR A 268 37.54 50.21 3.95
N GLY A 269 37.20 49.92 5.21
CA GLY A 269 37.01 50.94 6.24
C GLY A 269 38.27 51.29 7.05
N VAL A 270 39.28 50.40 7.08
CA VAL A 270 40.46 50.55 7.96
C VAL A 270 41.72 50.80 7.13
N GLY A 271 42.19 52.05 7.08
CA GLY A 271 43.42 52.41 6.39
C GLY A 271 44.73 52.10 7.14
N TRP A 272 44.66 51.79 8.44
CA TRP A 272 45.84 51.37 9.21
C TRP A 272 46.23 49.93 8.84
N ARG A 273 47.19 49.80 7.92
CA ARG A 273 47.68 48.50 7.40
C ARG A 273 47.95 47.46 8.49
N LYS A 274 48.63 47.83 9.59
CA LYS A 274 48.92 46.91 10.72
C LYS A 274 47.66 46.43 11.45
N VAL A 275 46.69 47.31 11.67
CA VAL A 275 45.44 46.96 12.36
C VAL A 275 44.53 46.13 11.45
N LYS A 276 44.46 46.49 10.17
CA LYS A 276 43.70 45.77 9.14
C LYS A 276 44.09 44.29 9.10
N VAL A 277 45.38 43.95 8.95
CA VAL A 277 45.82 42.56 8.85
C VAL A 277 45.59 41.74 10.14
N ILE A 278 45.69 42.37 11.32
CA ILE A 278 45.37 41.72 12.59
C ILE A 278 43.88 41.39 12.67
N LEU A 279 43.01 42.36 12.36
CA LEU A 279 41.56 42.15 12.37
C LEU A 279 41.14 41.09 11.35
N GLN A 280 41.74 41.09 10.15
CA GLN A 280 41.47 40.06 9.14
C GLN A 280 41.86 38.65 9.63
N PHE A 281 43.02 38.50 10.29
CA PHE A 281 43.42 37.22 10.88
C PHE A 281 42.45 36.76 11.97
N VAL A 282 42.08 37.64 12.91
CA VAL A 282 41.15 37.30 14.00
C VAL A 282 39.80 36.83 13.43
N LEU A 283 39.26 37.55 12.43
CA LEU A 283 38.00 37.19 11.79
C LEU A 283 38.09 35.88 10.99
N ALA A 284 39.18 35.68 10.23
CA ALA A 284 39.40 34.43 9.48
C ALA A 284 39.59 33.22 10.42
N SER A 285 40.31 33.38 11.53
CA SER A 285 40.46 32.34 12.56
C SER A 285 39.12 32.04 13.24
N TYR A 286 38.32 33.07 13.55
CA TYR A 286 37.01 32.87 14.16
C TYR A 286 36.03 32.17 13.20
N LEU A 287 36.05 32.52 11.91
CA LEU A 287 35.27 31.83 10.87
C LEU A 287 35.66 30.35 10.75
N THR A 288 36.96 30.05 10.78
CA THR A 288 37.48 28.67 10.78
C THR A 288 37.01 27.89 12.01
N TRP A 289 37.08 28.49 13.20
CA TRP A 289 36.61 27.89 14.45
C TRP A 289 35.11 27.61 14.43
N LEU A 290 34.30 28.54 13.90
CA LEU A 290 32.85 28.41 13.79
C LEU A 290 32.46 27.16 12.98
N TYR A 291 33.06 26.97 11.79
CA TYR A 291 32.84 25.79 10.97
C TYR A 291 33.40 24.52 11.60
N LEU A 292 34.55 24.59 12.27
CA LEU A 292 35.15 23.44 12.95
C LEU A 292 34.26 22.95 14.10
N LYS A 293 33.67 23.86 14.89
CA LYS A 293 32.86 23.54 16.07
C LYS A 293 31.47 23.01 15.69
N TRP A 294 30.77 23.66 14.76
CA TRP A 294 29.34 23.42 14.54
C TRP A 294 28.99 22.56 13.32
N GLN A 295 29.85 22.48 12.29
CA GLN A 295 29.69 21.58 11.14
C GLN A 295 28.24 21.50 10.59
N PRO A 296 27.73 22.60 10.00
CA PRO A 296 26.30 22.77 9.73
C PRO A 296 25.73 21.85 8.63
N HIS A 297 26.56 21.28 7.76
CA HIS A 297 26.09 20.45 6.65
C HIS A 297 25.83 19.02 7.10
N LEU A 298 24.82 18.38 6.51
CA LEU A 298 24.47 16.99 6.85
C LEU A 298 25.55 16.00 6.39
N PHE A 299 26.28 16.31 5.31
CA PHE A 299 27.37 15.48 4.80
C PHE A 299 28.71 15.84 5.44
N GLY A 300 29.33 14.87 6.14
CA GLY A 300 30.58 15.08 6.88
C GLY A 300 31.74 15.61 6.02
N TRP A 301 31.96 15.02 4.84
CA TRP A 301 33.08 15.41 3.96
C TRP A 301 33.00 16.87 3.48
N VAL A 302 31.79 17.42 3.28
CA VAL A 302 31.58 18.82 2.90
C VAL A 302 32.02 19.76 4.03
N ASN A 303 31.70 19.41 5.28
CA ASN A 303 32.16 20.17 6.44
C ASN A 303 33.68 20.13 6.57
N HIS A 304 34.32 18.98 6.35
CA HIS A 304 35.78 18.84 6.44
C HIS A 304 36.48 19.70 5.37
N LEU A 305 35.98 19.67 4.13
CA LEU A 305 36.49 20.50 3.05
C LEU A 305 36.34 22.00 3.35
N ARG A 306 35.16 22.44 3.84
CA ARG A 306 34.94 23.85 4.24
C ARG A 306 35.88 24.29 5.36
N VAL A 307 36.11 23.47 6.37
CA VAL A 307 37.06 23.79 7.45
C VAL A 307 38.48 23.93 6.89
N GLY A 308 38.89 23.02 5.99
CA GLY A 308 40.18 23.12 5.30
C GLY A 308 40.34 24.43 4.51
N LEU A 309 39.35 24.77 3.68
CA LEU A 309 39.37 26.01 2.89
C LEU A 309 39.47 27.25 3.79
N ASN A 310 38.68 27.34 4.86
CA ASN A 310 38.76 28.47 5.80
C ASN A 310 40.09 28.51 6.59
N ALA A 311 40.62 27.35 6.98
CA ALA A 311 41.92 27.27 7.65
C ALA A 311 43.06 27.82 6.76
N SER A 312 43.00 27.55 5.46
CA SER A 312 43.97 28.12 4.51
C SER A 312 43.87 29.65 4.40
N ILE A 313 42.66 30.23 4.47
CA ILE A 313 42.47 31.69 4.52
C ILE A 313 43.09 32.27 5.80
N ALA A 314 42.90 31.62 6.95
CA ALA A 314 43.51 32.05 8.21
C ALA A 314 45.06 32.00 8.18
N VAL A 315 45.64 30.99 7.53
CA VAL A 315 47.09 30.88 7.32
C VAL A 315 47.60 32.00 6.41
N VAL A 316 46.91 32.31 5.32
CA VAL A 316 47.26 33.46 4.45
C VAL A 316 47.14 34.78 5.21
N ALA A 317 46.10 34.96 6.03
CA ALA A 317 45.95 36.15 6.88
C ALA A 317 47.11 36.32 7.88
N LEU A 318 47.60 35.22 8.45
CA LEU A 318 48.79 35.21 9.32
C LEU A 318 50.04 35.67 8.55
N GLY A 319 50.22 35.21 7.31
CA GLY A 319 51.29 35.68 6.42
C GLY A 319 51.23 37.18 6.17
N GLY A 320 50.02 37.75 6.04
CA GLY A 320 49.81 39.20 5.93
C GLY A 320 50.30 39.98 7.16
N ILE A 321 50.15 39.44 8.38
CA ILE A 321 50.72 40.03 9.60
C ILE A 321 52.24 40.04 9.52
N ILE A 322 52.86 38.91 9.19
CA ILE A 322 54.34 38.79 9.10
C ILE A 322 54.88 39.78 8.07
N LEU A 323 54.24 39.88 6.91
CA LEU A 323 54.65 40.75 5.81
C LEU A 323 54.57 42.24 6.19
N VAL A 324 53.50 42.67 6.85
CA VAL A 324 53.30 44.08 7.24
C VAL A 324 54.17 44.49 8.44
N PHE A 325 54.48 43.57 9.36
CA PHE A 325 55.27 43.88 10.57
C PHE A 325 56.79 43.82 10.37
N HIS A 326 57.30 42.95 9.48
CA HIS A 326 58.75 42.77 9.29
C HIS A 326 59.38 43.70 8.23
N GLY A 327 58.56 44.49 7.52
CA GLY A 327 59.00 45.56 6.62
C GLY A 327 58.84 45.24 5.13
N THR A 328 58.30 46.20 4.38
CA THR A 328 57.95 46.09 2.94
C THR A 328 59.10 46.35 1.98
N ASP A 329 60.27 46.75 2.47
CA ASP A 329 61.31 47.38 1.64
C ASP A 329 62.19 46.36 0.89
N ASN A 330 62.21 45.11 1.35
CA ASN A 330 62.98 44.05 0.71
C ASN A 330 62.11 43.23 -0.27
N ALA A 331 62.29 43.45 -1.57
CA ALA A 331 61.53 42.77 -2.62
C ALA A 331 61.68 41.23 -2.57
N LYS A 332 62.90 40.74 -2.29
CA LYS A 332 63.17 39.29 -2.16
C LYS A 332 62.43 38.67 -0.99
N PHE A 333 62.31 39.40 0.13
CA PHE A 333 61.55 38.93 1.29
C PHE A 333 60.06 38.79 0.98
N ARG A 334 59.46 39.76 0.27
CA ARG A 334 58.05 39.70 -0.14
C ARG A 334 57.77 38.54 -1.08
N GLU A 335 58.67 38.27 -2.02
CA GLU A 335 58.56 37.15 -2.95
C GLU A 335 58.69 35.79 -2.23
N SER A 336 59.66 35.65 -1.33
CA SER A 336 59.82 34.44 -0.50
C SER A 336 58.62 34.19 0.41
N ILE A 337 58.09 35.22 1.09
CA ILE A 337 56.91 35.05 1.95
C ILE A 337 55.68 34.70 1.11
N THR A 338 55.47 35.36 -0.03
CA THR A 338 54.33 35.05 -0.91
C THR A 338 54.38 33.61 -1.41
N THR A 339 55.55 33.13 -1.85
CA THR A 339 55.73 31.75 -2.33
C THR A 339 55.56 30.71 -1.23
N ILE A 340 56.11 30.95 -0.03
CA ILE A 340 55.94 30.08 1.14
C ILE A 340 54.44 29.94 1.46
N PHE A 341 53.72 31.04 1.65
CA PHE A 341 52.32 30.99 2.05
C PHE A 341 51.41 30.43 0.96
N LEU A 342 51.69 30.67 -0.32
CA LEU A 342 50.98 30.02 -1.44
C LEU A 342 51.19 28.50 -1.43
N SER A 343 52.41 28.02 -1.18
CA SER A 343 52.67 26.58 -1.05
C SER A 343 51.99 25.96 0.17
N MET A 344 51.77 26.74 1.23
CA MET A 344 51.11 26.30 2.46
C MET A 344 49.58 26.20 2.35
N ILE A 345 48.94 26.81 1.34
CA ILE A 345 47.47 26.76 1.19
C ILE A 345 46.97 25.30 1.14
N GLY A 346 47.61 24.46 0.31
CA GLY A 346 47.22 23.06 0.17
C GLY A 346 47.44 22.25 1.45
N ALA A 347 48.58 22.45 2.13
CA ALA A 347 48.89 21.78 3.39
C ALA A 347 47.93 22.22 4.52
N ALA A 348 47.66 23.52 4.64
CA ALA A 348 46.72 24.06 5.61
C ALA A 348 45.28 23.54 5.39
N MET A 349 44.86 23.43 4.12
CA MET A 349 43.59 22.85 3.75
C MET A 349 43.49 21.38 4.16
N ALA A 350 44.51 20.58 3.86
CA ALA A 350 44.55 19.16 4.24
C ALA A 350 44.54 18.98 5.76
N VAL A 351 45.37 19.72 6.50
CA VAL A 351 45.43 19.66 7.96
C VAL A 351 44.09 20.06 8.58
N GLY A 352 43.48 21.16 8.13
CA GLY A 352 42.17 21.59 8.61
C GLY A 352 41.07 20.55 8.38
N ALA A 353 41.06 19.90 7.21
CA ALA A 353 40.12 18.84 6.89
C ALA A 353 40.32 17.59 7.78
N VAL A 354 41.58 17.16 7.98
CA VAL A 354 41.93 16.01 8.83
C VAL A 354 41.56 16.27 10.30
N VAL A 355 41.88 17.45 10.84
CA VAL A 355 41.51 17.84 12.21
C VAL A 355 39.99 17.81 12.38
N SER A 356 39.24 18.31 11.39
CA SER A 356 37.77 18.29 11.39
C SER A 356 37.21 16.86 11.36
N TYR A 357 37.79 15.98 10.55
CA TYR A 357 37.41 14.56 10.44
C TYR A 357 37.68 13.80 11.72
N VAL A 358 38.90 13.87 12.25
CA VAL A 358 39.29 13.16 13.48
C VAL A 358 38.44 13.63 14.66
N ARG A 359 38.23 14.96 14.80
CA ARG A 359 37.40 15.53 15.87
C ARG A 359 35.97 14.98 15.84
N LEU A 360 35.31 15.03 14.68
CA LEU A 360 33.92 14.60 14.55
C LEU A 360 33.78 13.09 14.75
N SER A 361 34.60 12.30 14.04
CA SER A 361 34.55 10.84 14.09
C SER A 361 34.79 10.33 15.50
N TRP A 362 35.81 10.85 16.19
CA TRP A 362 36.13 10.44 17.55
C TRP A 362 35.05 10.87 18.55
N TRP A 363 34.56 12.10 18.47
CA TRP A 363 33.53 12.61 19.37
C TRP A 363 32.19 11.87 19.22
N THR A 364 31.71 11.68 17.99
CA THR A 364 30.46 10.96 17.71
C THR A 364 30.56 9.50 18.16
N MET A 365 31.69 8.82 17.88
CA MET A 365 31.92 7.45 18.32
C MET A 365 31.90 7.35 19.86
N TYR A 366 32.57 8.29 20.55
CA TYR A 366 32.59 8.32 22.02
C TYR A 366 31.19 8.48 22.63
N VAL A 367 30.38 9.40 22.09
CA VAL A 367 29.00 9.63 22.56
C VAL A 367 28.13 8.39 22.32
N LEU A 368 28.17 7.82 21.11
CA LEU A 368 27.38 6.62 20.78
C LEU A 368 27.78 5.41 21.64
N MET A 369 29.07 5.21 21.89
CA MET A 369 29.56 4.15 22.79
C MET A 369 28.98 4.30 24.20
N ARG A 370 28.89 5.52 24.74
CA ARG A 370 28.30 5.79 26.06
C ARG A 370 26.81 5.47 26.09
N TYR A 371 26.07 5.80 25.04
CA TYR A 371 24.64 5.46 24.94
C TYR A 371 24.40 3.95 24.75
N ARG A 372 25.26 3.25 24.00
CA ARG A 372 25.20 1.78 23.83
C ARG A 372 25.47 1.01 25.12
N MET A 373 26.39 1.52 25.96
CA MET A 373 26.80 0.87 27.21
C MET A 373 25.95 1.28 28.43
N ALA A 374 24.96 2.16 28.26
CA ALA A 374 24.14 2.62 29.36
C ALA A 374 23.09 1.57 29.79
N PRO A 375 22.94 1.26 31.09
CA PRO A 375 21.87 0.38 31.57
C PRO A 375 20.48 0.98 31.30
N PRO A 376 19.45 0.13 31.08
CA PRO A 376 18.09 0.60 30.79
C PRO A 376 17.54 1.47 31.93
N GLY A 377 16.95 2.62 31.58
CA GLY A 377 16.34 3.56 32.53
C GLY A 377 17.29 4.60 33.16
N GLN A 378 18.58 4.63 32.78
CA GLN A 378 19.51 5.64 33.29
C GLN A 378 19.20 7.04 32.75
N LYS A 379 19.19 8.07 33.62
CA LYS A 379 18.94 9.47 33.22
C LYS A 379 19.99 9.97 32.21
N ALA A 380 19.55 10.63 31.13
CA ALA A 380 20.41 11.11 30.04
C ALA A 380 21.63 11.93 30.50
N ARG A 381 21.46 12.79 31.52
CA ARG A 381 22.53 13.61 32.10
C ARG A 381 23.71 12.81 32.67
N ARG A 382 23.50 11.54 33.07
CA ARG A 382 24.57 10.65 33.58
C ARG A 382 25.30 9.90 32.46
N ILE A 383 24.66 9.73 31.30
CA ILE A 383 25.24 9.06 30.13
C ILE A 383 26.26 9.99 29.46
N TYR A 384 25.76 11.12 28.95
CA TYR A 384 26.55 12.19 28.34
C TYR A 384 25.86 13.54 28.51
N LYS A 385 26.63 14.58 28.84
CA LYS A 385 26.10 15.93 29.08
C LYS A 385 26.34 16.82 27.86
N PHE A 386 25.35 16.88 26.98
CA PHE A 386 25.32 17.87 25.90
C PHE A 386 25.25 19.29 26.45
N LYS A 387 25.96 20.23 25.83
CA LYS A 387 25.94 21.65 26.23
C LYS A 387 24.92 22.46 25.45
N ASP A 388 24.62 22.04 24.23
CA ASP A 388 23.77 22.72 23.27
C ASP A 388 22.93 21.69 22.52
N SER A 389 21.70 22.02 22.15
CA SER A 389 20.79 21.13 21.43
C SER A 389 21.32 20.77 20.03
N ARG A 390 22.09 21.66 19.39
CA ARG A 390 22.74 21.37 18.10
C ARG A 390 23.74 20.22 18.16
N GLU A 391 24.37 20.00 19.31
CA GLU A 391 25.29 18.87 19.49
C GLU A 391 24.55 17.52 19.40
N VAL A 392 23.29 17.48 19.86
CA VAL A 392 22.44 16.28 19.76
C VAL A 392 22.11 15.98 18.30
N GLU A 393 21.74 17.01 17.52
CA GLU A 393 21.45 16.87 16.10
C GLU A 393 22.65 16.31 15.31
N ILE A 394 23.86 16.84 15.57
CA ILE A 394 25.09 16.37 14.89
C ILE A 394 25.32 14.87 15.14
N VAL A 395 25.12 14.37 16.36
CA VAL A 395 25.27 12.95 16.70
C VAL A 395 24.13 12.11 16.11
N ALA A 396 22.91 12.65 16.07
CA ALA A 396 21.74 11.97 15.52
C ALA A 396 21.84 11.71 14.00
N ARG A 397 22.76 12.36 13.29
CA ARG A 397 23.09 12.08 11.87
C ARG A 397 23.55 10.65 11.61
N VAL A 398 23.84 9.86 12.66
CA VAL A 398 24.11 8.40 12.56
C VAL A 398 22.99 7.64 11.84
N CYS A 399 21.74 8.13 11.87
CA CYS A 399 20.62 7.54 11.12
C CYS A 399 20.84 7.53 9.60
N ARG A 400 21.75 8.35 9.06
CA ARG A 400 22.06 8.44 7.62
C ARG A 400 22.97 7.30 7.16
N LYS A 401 22.55 6.07 7.39
CA LYS A 401 23.23 4.85 6.95
C LYS A 401 22.25 3.99 6.18
N TRP A 402 22.62 3.57 4.97
CA TRP A 402 21.78 2.78 4.08
C TRP A 402 22.26 1.32 4.06
N THR A 403 21.33 0.37 4.04
CA THR A 403 21.66 -1.07 3.94
C THR A 403 21.95 -1.49 2.51
N ASP A 404 21.33 -0.82 1.55
CA ASP A 404 21.34 -1.22 0.14
C ASP A 404 22.25 -0.30 -0.69
N GLN A 405 22.91 -0.87 -1.70
CA GLN A 405 23.74 -0.11 -2.66
C GLN A 405 22.96 0.96 -3.44
N HIS A 406 21.64 0.84 -3.53
CA HIS A 406 20.75 1.77 -4.22
C HIS A 406 20.26 2.92 -3.33
N TYR A 407 20.66 2.97 -2.05
CA TYR A 407 20.31 4.02 -1.09
C TYR A 407 18.78 4.24 -0.90
N GLU A 408 18.01 3.15 -0.88
CA GLU A 408 16.56 3.17 -0.70
C GLU A 408 16.13 2.78 0.72
N VAL A 409 16.76 1.75 1.30
CA VAL A 409 16.44 1.28 2.65
C VAL A 409 17.45 1.80 3.68
N LEU A 410 16.93 2.43 4.74
CA LEU A 410 17.72 2.95 5.86
C LEU A 410 18.00 1.86 6.90
N ASP A 411 19.19 1.87 7.51
CA ASP A 411 19.57 0.97 8.59
C ASP A 411 18.74 1.26 9.85
N ARG A 412 17.77 0.39 10.13
CA ARG A 412 16.85 0.53 11.27
C ARG A 412 17.57 0.54 12.62
N ALA A 413 18.72 -0.12 12.75
CA ALA A 413 19.49 -0.07 13.98
C ALA A 413 20.08 1.34 14.20
N ALA A 414 20.61 1.95 13.14
CA ALA A 414 21.14 3.30 13.18
C ALA A 414 20.04 4.36 13.40
N ALA A 415 18.85 4.17 12.81
CA ALA A 415 17.68 5.01 13.06
C ALA A 415 17.24 4.97 14.53
N LYS A 416 17.22 3.77 15.14
CA LYS A 416 16.89 3.59 16.56
C LYS A 416 17.95 4.21 17.48
N GLU A 417 19.22 4.13 17.12
CA GLU A 417 20.30 4.82 17.86
C GLU A 417 20.12 6.34 17.84
N ALA A 418 19.80 6.92 16.68
CA ALA A 418 19.49 8.33 16.58
C ALA A 418 18.27 8.73 17.42
N GLU A 419 17.22 7.90 17.43
CA GLU A 419 16.03 8.13 18.26
C GLU A 419 16.37 8.14 19.76
N ILE A 420 17.20 7.20 20.23
CA ILE A 420 17.65 7.15 21.63
C ILE A 420 18.44 8.42 22.00
N VAL A 421 19.35 8.86 21.13
CA VAL A 421 20.15 10.08 21.36
C VAL A 421 19.24 11.32 21.40
N ILE A 422 18.28 11.45 20.48
CA ILE A 422 17.34 12.57 20.44
C ILE A 422 16.42 12.58 21.68
N LYS A 423 15.86 11.43 22.08
CA LYS A 423 15.07 11.32 23.32
C LYS A 423 15.90 11.68 24.55
N GLY A 424 17.18 11.28 24.59
CA GLY A 424 18.13 11.72 25.61
C GLY A 424 18.35 13.24 25.61
N GLY A 425 18.43 13.85 24.43
CA GLY A 425 18.48 15.30 24.24
C GLY A 425 17.22 16.03 24.73
N MET A 426 16.03 15.51 24.43
CA MET A 426 14.76 16.07 24.91
C MET A 426 14.63 16.04 26.44
N GLN A 427 15.23 15.04 27.12
CA GLN A 427 15.32 15.02 28.59
C GLN A 427 16.27 16.09 29.14
N LEU A 428 17.33 16.44 28.40
CA LEU A 428 18.32 17.44 28.79
C LEU A 428 17.84 18.87 28.54
N PHE A 429 17.05 19.07 27.48
CA PHE A 429 16.54 20.35 27.03
C PHE A 429 14.99 20.33 26.95
N PRO A 430 14.29 20.20 28.09
CA PRO A 430 12.84 20.20 28.10
C PRO A 430 12.30 21.57 27.67
N GLY A 431 11.42 21.59 26.67
CA GLY A 431 10.82 22.82 26.16
C GLY A 431 11.65 23.59 25.14
N ASP A 432 12.78 23.04 24.67
CA ASP A 432 13.53 23.60 23.54
C ASP A 432 12.84 23.27 22.21
N ALA A 433 12.40 24.29 21.48
CA ALA A 433 11.66 24.11 20.23
C ALA A 433 12.50 23.42 19.15
N PHE A 434 13.80 23.73 19.06
CA PHE A 434 14.72 23.10 18.11
C PHE A 434 14.84 21.58 18.32
N MET A 435 14.84 21.11 19.57
CA MET A 435 14.86 19.66 19.86
C MET A 435 13.55 18.97 19.48
N ILE A 436 12.42 19.59 19.75
CA ILE A 436 11.12 19.03 19.34
C ILE A 436 11.06 18.96 17.81
N ILE A 437 11.47 20.01 17.10
CA ILE A 437 11.50 20.02 15.62
C ILE A 437 12.44 18.95 15.08
N THR A 438 13.62 18.75 15.70
CA THR A 438 14.57 17.70 15.30
C THR A 438 13.96 16.31 15.48
N TYR A 439 13.23 16.07 16.57
CA TYR A 439 12.51 14.81 16.79
C TYR A 439 11.35 14.63 15.81
N VAL A 440 10.59 15.68 15.52
CA VAL A 440 9.54 15.69 14.50
C VAL A 440 10.10 15.33 13.13
N ASN A 441 11.24 15.89 12.75
CA ASN A 441 11.91 15.58 11.49
C ASN A 441 12.32 14.11 11.41
N LEU A 442 12.84 13.53 12.49
CA LEU A 442 13.15 12.10 12.58
C LEU A 442 11.87 11.24 12.46
N LEU A 443 10.80 11.60 13.18
CA LEU A 443 9.54 10.86 13.16
C LEU A 443 8.93 10.84 11.76
N ILE A 444 8.89 11.99 11.08
CA ILE A 444 8.25 12.13 9.78
C ILE A 444 9.07 11.45 8.67
N ASP A 445 10.37 11.72 8.59
CA ASP A 445 11.18 11.34 7.41
C ASP A 445 12.09 10.11 7.62
N VAL A 446 12.29 9.64 8.85
CA VAL A 446 13.11 8.44 9.15
C VAL A 446 12.27 7.29 9.70
N LEU A 447 11.37 7.57 10.64
CA LEU A 447 10.51 6.55 11.27
C LEU A 447 9.15 6.41 10.58
N GLU A 448 8.88 7.23 9.56
CA GLU A 448 7.63 7.25 8.77
C GLU A 448 6.35 7.42 9.61
N SER A 449 6.47 7.92 10.84
CA SER A 449 5.36 8.17 11.77
C SER A 449 4.89 9.62 11.62
N THR A 450 4.21 9.89 10.51
CA THR A 450 3.78 11.26 10.15
C THR A 450 2.80 11.87 11.16
N GLN A 451 1.82 11.11 11.63
CA GLN A 451 0.80 11.58 12.57
C GLN A 451 1.39 11.99 13.92
N THR A 452 2.28 11.16 14.47
CA THR A 452 2.95 11.46 15.74
C THR A 452 3.87 12.67 15.58
N GLY A 453 4.59 12.78 14.46
CA GLY A 453 5.41 13.94 14.12
C GLY A 453 4.62 15.26 14.10
N TYR A 454 3.49 15.33 13.39
CA TYR A 454 2.69 16.58 13.37
C TYR A 454 1.99 16.87 14.70
N SER A 455 1.65 15.85 15.50
CA SER A 455 1.14 16.07 16.86
C SER A 455 2.20 16.73 17.76
N GLN A 456 3.45 16.29 17.66
CA GLN A 456 4.59 16.86 18.38
C GLN A 456 4.97 18.24 17.83
N LEU A 457 4.71 18.53 16.55
CA LEU A 457 4.88 19.87 15.97
C LEU A 457 4.00 20.92 16.66
N GLN A 458 2.80 20.55 17.15
CA GLN A 458 1.97 21.44 17.96
C GLN A 458 2.57 21.71 19.35
N ALA A 459 3.33 20.76 19.90
CA ALA A 459 4.09 20.99 21.13
C ALA A 459 5.23 21.99 20.89
N ALA A 460 5.93 21.92 19.75
CA ALA A 460 6.96 22.88 19.38
C ALA A 460 6.43 24.33 19.29
N LYS A 461 5.20 24.54 18.80
CA LYS A 461 4.56 25.87 18.75
C LYS A 461 4.34 26.50 20.12
N LYS A 462 4.12 25.68 21.15
CA LYS A 462 3.89 26.14 22.53
C LYS A 462 5.21 26.55 23.22
N CYS A 463 6.34 26.09 22.70
CA CYS A 463 7.68 26.41 23.20
C CYS A 463 8.22 27.66 22.50
N SER A 464 7.89 28.86 23.00
CA SER A 464 8.31 30.20 22.53
C SER A 464 9.40 30.22 21.42
N PRO A 465 9.04 29.93 20.15
CA PRO A 465 10.05 29.63 19.14
C PRO A 465 10.66 30.90 18.56
N ASN A 466 11.95 30.84 18.20
CA ASN A 466 12.65 31.93 17.50
C ASN A 466 12.16 32.06 16.04
N LEU A 467 12.56 33.12 15.34
CA LEU A 467 12.06 33.39 13.98
C LEU A 467 12.37 32.25 12.99
N MET A 468 13.52 31.61 13.14
CA MET A 468 13.96 30.49 12.31
C MET A 468 13.14 29.22 12.59
N GLU A 469 12.89 28.90 13.86
CA GLU A 469 12.02 27.79 14.28
C GLU A 469 10.57 28.01 13.88
N ARG A 470 10.07 29.25 13.95
CA ARG A 470 8.74 29.61 13.43
C ARG A 470 8.65 29.34 11.93
N PHE A 471 9.70 29.69 11.17
CA PHE A 471 9.78 29.38 9.75
C PHE A 471 9.89 27.87 9.49
N ALA A 472 10.66 27.12 10.29
CA ALA A 472 10.75 25.66 10.21
C ALA A 472 9.39 24.98 10.44
N ILE A 473 8.64 25.42 11.44
CA ILE A 473 7.28 24.98 11.71
C ILE A 473 6.36 25.31 10.53
N PHE A 474 6.41 26.56 10.03
CA PHE A 474 5.64 26.98 8.86
C PHE A 474 5.96 26.12 7.62
N ALA A 475 7.24 25.87 7.35
CA ALA A 475 7.68 25.05 6.21
C ALA A 475 7.14 23.61 6.31
N ARG A 476 7.21 22.98 7.51
CA ARG A 476 6.58 21.67 7.74
C ARG A 476 5.07 21.68 7.54
N GLU A 477 4.38 22.72 8.01
CA GLU A 477 2.94 22.83 7.80
C GLU A 477 2.59 23.00 6.32
N GLN A 478 3.37 23.77 5.56
CA GLN A 478 3.17 23.92 4.11
C GLN A 478 3.48 22.62 3.35
N GLU A 479 4.55 21.90 3.69
CA GLU A 479 4.85 20.58 3.12
C GLU A 479 3.70 19.59 3.38
N HIS A 480 3.15 19.58 4.60
CA HIS A 480 1.99 18.76 4.94
C HIS A 480 0.76 19.15 4.12
N MET A 481 0.45 20.45 4.01
CA MET A 481 -0.66 20.95 3.19
C MET A 481 -0.51 20.56 1.71
N GLN A 482 0.72 20.57 1.20
CA GLN A 482 1.02 20.22 -0.19
C GLN A 482 1.00 18.71 -0.43
N ARG A 483 1.55 17.89 0.47
CA ARG A 483 1.41 16.42 0.41
C ARG A 483 -0.06 16.02 0.46
N ALA A 484 -0.85 16.66 1.32
CA ALA A 484 -2.30 16.47 1.39
C ALA A 484 -3.06 16.88 0.12
N THR A 485 -2.54 17.85 -0.64
CA THR A 485 -3.15 18.32 -1.90
C THR A 485 -2.66 17.54 -3.13
N GLY A 486 -1.41 17.06 -3.10
CA GLY A 486 -0.74 16.27 -4.13
C GLY A 486 -1.09 14.78 -4.12
N ALA A 487 -1.67 14.27 -3.02
CA ALA A 487 -2.22 12.92 -2.88
C ALA A 487 -3.52 12.69 -3.70
N LYS A 488 -3.72 13.42 -4.81
CA LYS A 488 -4.75 13.12 -5.82
C LYS A 488 -4.33 12.02 -6.80
N SER A 489 -3.10 11.53 -6.70
CA SER A 489 -2.68 10.26 -7.28
C SER A 489 -2.47 9.29 -6.11
N GLY A 490 -3.20 8.18 -6.11
CA GLY A 490 -3.53 7.42 -4.91
C GLY A 490 -2.32 6.87 -4.16
N GLU A 491 -2.16 7.32 -2.93
CA GLU A 491 -1.54 6.55 -1.84
C GLU A 491 -1.92 7.22 -0.50
N SER A 492 -2.21 6.37 0.48
CA SER A 492 -2.80 6.70 1.77
C SER A 492 -1.88 7.56 2.65
N SER A 493 -2.19 8.85 2.78
CA SER A 493 -1.98 9.61 4.02
C SER A 493 -2.59 11.01 3.94
N VAL A 494 -3.77 11.21 4.53
CA VAL A 494 -4.21 12.55 4.95
C VAL A 494 -5.13 12.40 6.16
N ASP A 495 -4.88 13.08 7.30
CA ASP A 495 -6.03 13.67 8.05
C ASP A 495 -5.70 14.67 9.18
N LEU A 496 -5.46 15.94 8.82
CA LEU A 496 -5.75 17.05 9.76
C LEU A 496 -5.98 18.36 9.01
N VAL A 497 -5.19 18.62 7.97
CA VAL A 497 -5.38 19.79 7.08
C VAL A 497 -6.59 19.60 6.18
N SER A 498 -6.80 18.40 5.61
CA SER A 498 -8.04 18.01 4.93
C SER A 498 -9.27 18.29 5.79
N TYR A 499 -9.18 17.96 7.08
CA TYR A 499 -10.25 18.13 8.05
C TYR A 499 -10.52 19.62 8.35
N VAL A 500 -9.49 20.45 8.56
CA VAL A 500 -9.64 21.90 8.78
C VAL A 500 -10.18 22.61 7.54
N GLU A 501 -9.71 22.27 6.35
CA GLU A 501 -10.24 22.81 5.10
C GLU A 501 -11.68 22.33 4.84
N TYR A 502 -11.98 21.07 5.12
CA TYR A 502 -13.32 20.51 5.08
C TYR A 502 -14.25 21.28 6.03
N GLN A 503 -13.83 21.53 7.27
CA GLN A 503 -14.62 22.32 8.22
C GLN A 503 -14.86 23.75 7.75
N ARG A 504 -13.86 24.42 7.18
CA ARG A 504 -14.01 25.78 6.64
C ARG A 504 -14.99 25.80 5.47
N ASN A 505 -14.85 24.89 4.52
CA ASN A 505 -15.73 24.78 3.35
C ASN A 505 -17.17 24.40 3.76
N HIS A 506 -17.32 23.50 4.73
CA HIS A 506 -18.61 23.11 5.28
C HIS A 506 -19.34 24.30 5.94
N ARG A 507 -18.64 25.14 6.71
CA ARG A 507 -19.23 26.36 7.29
C ARG A 507 -19.74 27.34 6.23
N MET A 508 -19.00 27.51 5.12
CA MET A 508 -19.42 28.38 4.02
C MET A 508 -20.68 27.85 3.33
N VAL A 509 -20.72 26.55 3.05
CA VAL A 509 -21.89 25.86 2.48
C VAL A 509 -23.13 26.04 3.37
N MET A 510 -23.00 25.82 4.68
CA MET A 510 -24.13 25.93 5.61
C MET A 510 -24.64 27.37 5.75
N ARG A 511 -23.76 28.38 5.71
CA ARG A 511 -24.20 29.80 5.68
C ARG A 511 -24.98 30.13 4.42
N ALA A 512 -24.48 29.71 3.26
CA ALA A 512 -25.16 29.96 1.98
C ALA A 512 -26.51 29.23 1.90
N HIS A 513 -26.57 27.97 2.35
CA HIS A 513 -27.82 27.21 2.47
C HIS A 513 -28.84 27.95 3.35
N ARG A 514 -28.43 28.40 4.55
CA ARG A 514 -29.31 29.13 5.47
C ARG A 514 -29.81 30.44 4.85
N SER A 515 -28.97 31.15 4.11
CA SER A 515 -29.35 32.37 3.40
C SER A 515 -30.49 32.12 2.39
N ALA A 516 -30.42 31.00 1.64
CA ALA A 516 -31.47 30.61 0.71
C ALA A 516 -32.80 30.30 1.42
N LEU A 517 -32.77 29.55 2.52
CA LEU A 517 -33.97 29.27 3.32
C LEU A 517 -34.59 30.55 3.92
N VAL A 518 -33.76 31.48 4.39
CA VAL A 518 -34.23 32.78 4.91
C VAL A 518 -34.88 33.60 3.81
N ALA A 519 -34.33 33.62 2.59
CA ALA A 519 -34.93 34.31 1.46
C ALA A 519 -36.32 33.74 1.13
N ILE A 520 -36.46 32.41 1.11
CA ILE A 520 -37.74 31.72 0.89
C ILE A 520 -38.75 32.03 2.00
N ARG A 521 -38.34 31.94 3.26
CA ARG A 521 -39.20 32.30 4.40
C ARG A 521 -39.70 33.74 4.30
N ASN A 522 -38.82 34.68 3.98
CA ASN A 522 -39.18 36.09 3.89
C ASN A 522 -40.18 36.34 2.75
N PHE A 523 -40.10 35.60 1.64
CA PHE A 523 -41.11 35.64 0.58
C PHE A 523 -42.48 35.17 1.09
N TRP A 524 -42.54 34.03 1.79
CA TRP A 524 -43.80 33.54 2.36
C TRP A 524 -44.37 34.49 3.43
N GLN A 525 -43.52 35.12 4.23
CA GLN A 525 -43.95 36.15 5.19
C GLN A 525 -44.60 37.35 4.51
N LEU A 526 -44.10 37.78 3.34
CA LEU A 526 -44.73 38.87 2.59
C LEU A 526 -46.16 38.51 2.17
N LEU A 527 -46.40 37.25 1.80
CA LEU A 527 -47.72 36.76 1.37
C LEU A 527 -48.73 36.60 2.51
N LEU A 528 -48.31 36.70 3.77
CA LEU A 528 -49.21 36.69 4.93
C LEU A 528 -49.86 38.07 5.19
N HIS A 529 -49.45 39.12 4.49
CA HIS A 529 -50.06 40.44 4.60
C HIS A 529 -51.25 40.61 3.64
N ASN A 530 -52.32 41.27 4.12
CA ASN A 530 -53.55 41.49 3.34
C ASN A 530 -53.36 42.35 2.06
N THR A 531 -52.28 43.12 1.96
CA THR A 531 -51.93 43.92 0.77
C THR A 531 -50.43 43.87 0.52
N VAL A 532 -50.00 43.42 -0.66
CA VAL A 532 -48.58 43.25 -1.00
C VAL A 532 -48.26 43.95 -2.33
N ALA A 533 -47.29 44.86 -2.32
CA ALA A 533 -46.82 45.51 -3.54
C ALA A 533 -46.06 44.52 -4.45
N PHE A 534 -46.41 44.48 -5.74
CA PHE A 534 -45.77 43.59 -6.72
C PHE A 534 -44.24 43.78 -6.79
N THR A 535 -43.76 45.02 -6.66
CA THR A 535 -42.32 45.34 -6.62
C THR A 535 -41.59 44.66 -5.46
N SER A 536 -42.26 44.46 -4.32
CA SER A 536 -41.69 43.79 -3.15
C SER A 536 -41.62 42.27 -3.35
N LEU A 537 -42.61 41.69 -4.01
CA LEU A 537 -42.63 40.29 -4.43
C LEU A 537 -41.51 39.99 -5.44
N ALA A 538 -41.37 40.83 -6.48
CA ALA A 538 -40.31 40.68 -7.48
C ALA A 538 -38.90 40.77 -6.86
N LYS A 539 -38.68 41.71 -5.93
CA LYS A 539 -37.41 41.82 -5.18
C LYS A 539 -37.14 40.61 -4.30
N ALA A 540 -38.17 40.04 -3.66
CA ALA A 540 -38.04 38.84 -2.85
C ALA A 540 -37.72 37.61 -3.71
N LEU A 541 -38.38 37.46 -4.86
CA LEU A 541 -38.12 36.37 -5.82
C LEU A 541 -36.67 36.43 -6.35
N HIS A 542 -36.20 37.62 -6.73
CA HIS A 542 -34.82 37.81 -7.19
C HIS A 542 -33.79 37.50 -6.10
N ARG A 543 -34.08 37.81 -4.83
CA ARG A 543 -33.23 37.42 -3.70
C ARG A 543 -33.18 35.92 -3.50
N ILE A 544 -34.30 35.21 -3.68
CA ILE A 544 -34.35 33.74 -3.64
C ILE A 544 -33.42 33.20 -4.71
N GLU A 545 -33.63 33.57 -5.98
CA GLU A 545 -32.83 33.07 -7.10
C GLU A 545 -31.33 33.29 -6.90
N LYS A 546 -30.93 34.51 -6.50
CA LYS A 546 -29.53 34.82 -6.20
C LYS A 546 -28.96 33.95 -5.08
N SER A 547 -29.69 33.80 -3.98
CA SER A 547 -29.25 33.03 -2.81
C SER A 547 -29.17 31.52 -3.09
N VAL A 548 -30.08 30.98 -3.89
CA VAL A 548 -30.10 29.57 -4.32
C VAL A 548 -28.92 29.27 -5.25
N ASN A 549 -28.63 30.13 -6.22
CA ASN A 549 -27.51 29.96 -7.14
C ASN A 549 -26.15 30.02 -6.41
N VAL A 550 -26.00 30.95 -5.46
CA VAL A 550 -24.79 31.04 -4.62
C VAL A 550 -24.63 29.77 -3.77
N ALA A 551 -25.70 29.29 -3.13
CA ALA A 551 -25.65 28.07 -2.32
C ALA A 551 -25.31 26.83 -3.17
N GLU A 552 -25.90 26.69 -4.35
CA GLU A 552 -25.61 25.59 -5.27
C GLU A 552 -24.14 25.61 -5.74
N GLY A 553 -23.60 26.79 -6.04
CA GLY A 553 -22.19 26.95 -6.40
C GLY A 553 -21.25 26.44 -5.30
N PHE A 554 -21.51 26.82 -4.04
CA PHE A 554 -20.72 26.33 -2.90
C PHE A 554 -20.85 24.82 -2.67
N TYR A 555 -22.06 24.25 -2.81
CA TYR A 555 -22.26 22.81 -2.70
C TYR A 555 -21.51 22.04 -3.79
N ARG A 556 -21.61 22.46 -5.06
CA ARG A 556 -20.89 21.81 -6.17
C ARG A 556 -19.39 21.89 -5.98
N ALA A 557 -18.86 23.06 -5.63
CA ALA A 557 -17.42 23.24 -5.37
C ALA A 557 -16.93 22.37 -4.21
N ALA A 558 -17.73 22.23 -3.14
CA ALA A 558 -17.39 21.38 -2.01
C ALA A 558 -17.46 19.88 -2.35
N LEU A 559 -18.45 19.42 -3.12
CA LEU A 559 -18.61 18.01 -3.49
C LEU A 559 -17.56 17.53 -4.49
N VAL A 560 -17.10 18.37 -5.41
CA VAL A 560 -15.98 18.05 -6.31
C VAL A 560 -14.69 17.80 -5.52
N ARG A 561 -14.52 18.50 -4.39
CA ARG A 561 -13.31 18.40 -3.56
C ARG A 561 -13.40 17.32 -2.48
N TYR A 562 -14.60 17.05 -1.97
CA TYR A 562 -14.85 16.05 -0.92
C TYR A 562 -16.01 15.10 -1.33
N PRO A 563 -15.80 14.25 -2.35
CA PRO A 563 -16.84 13.34 -2.83
C PRO A 563 -17.19 12.26 -1.80
N SER A 564 -16.27 11.94 -0.89
CA SER A 564 -16.39 10.88 0.12
C SER A 564 -17.02 11.33 1.45
N SER A 565 -17.50 12.58 1.58
CA SER A 565 -18.08 13.07 2.84
C SER A 565 -19.59 12.80 2.94
N PRO A 566 -20.05 11.92 3.84
CA PRO A 566 -21.49 11.60 3.97
C PRO A 566 -22.30 12.79 4.48
N LYS A 567 -21.73 13.63 5.35
CA LYS A 567 -22.41 14.82 5.89
C LYS A 567 -22.68 15.86 4.79
N LEU A 568 -21.73 16.05 3.87
CA LEU A 568 -21.89 17.01 2.78
C LEU A 568 -22.89 16.51 1.72
N LEU A 569 -22.83 15.23 1.37
CA LEU A 569 -23.77 14.57 0.45
C LEU A 569 -25.21 14.65 0.96
N ARG A 570 -25.46 14.36 2.24
CA ARG A 570 -26.79 14.54 2.86
C ARG A 570 -27.23 16.00 2.88
N GLY A 571 -26.33 16.91 3.19
CA GLY A 571 -26.60 18.35 3.17
C GLY A 571 -27.05 18.83 1.79
N TYR A 572 -26.42 18.30 0.73
CA TYR A 572 -26.80 18.61 -0.65
C TYR A 572 -28.11 17.93 -1.07
N GLY A 573 -28.34 16.68 -0.65
CA GLY A 573 -29.63 16.00 -0.84
C GLY A 573 -30.80 16.80 -0.27
N LYS A 574 -30.67 17.27 0.99
CA LYS A 574 -31.67 18.14 1.62
C LYS A 574 -31.85 19.48 0.92
N PHE A 575 -30.78 20.07 0.40
CA PHE A 575 -30.87 21.30 -0.39
C PHE A 575 -31.64 21.08 -1.69
N LEU A 576 -31.37 19.97 -2.41
CA LEU A 576 -32.08 19.62 -3.63
C LEU A 576 -33.56 19.36 -3.37
N GLU A 577 -33.90 18.70 -2.27
CA GLU A 577 -35.27 18.40 -1.88
C GLU A 577 -36.04 19.64 -1.40
N ALA A 578 -35.52 20.35 -0.38
CA ALA A 578 -36.25 21.42 0.30
C ALA A 578 -36.16 22.79 -0.39
N VAL A 579 -35.11 23.05 -1.18
CA VAL A 579 -34.89 24.36 -1.81
C VAL A 579 -35.11 24.30 -3.32
N LYS A 580 -34.55 23.30 -4.02
CA LYS A 580 -34.72 23.15 -5.48
C LYS A 580 -35.90 22.28 -5.91
N ASN A 581 -36.57 21.61 -4.97
CA ASN A 581 -37.67 20.68 -5.22
C ASN A 581 -37.35 19.59 -6.28
N ASN A 582 -36.23 18.87 -6.09
CA ASN A 582 -35.76 17.81 -6.97
C ASN A 582 -35.50 16.49 -6.20
N PRO A 583 -36.56 15.70 -5.94
CA PRO A 583 -36.48 14.53 -5.04
C PRO A 583 -35.71 13.35 -5.65
N TRP A 584 -35.80 13.13 -6.96
CA TRP A 584 -35.07 12.06 -7.66
C TRP A 584 -33.55 12.25 -7.58
N LYS A 585 -33.06 13.48 -7.77
CA LYS A 585 -31.64 13.78 -7.65
C LYS A 585 -31.18 13.73 -6.18
N ALA A 586 -32.04 14.15 -5.24
CA ALA A 586 -31.76 14.05 -3.81
C ALA A 586 -31.59 12.58 -3.35
N SER A 587 -32.47 11.68 -3.80
CA SER A 587 -32.42 10.24 -3.48
C SER A 587 -31.08 9.60 -3.87
N LYS A 588 -30.51 9.97 -5.01
CA LYS A 588 -29.19 9.47 -5.43
C LYS A 588 -28.10 9.83 -4.42
N TYR A 589 -28.03 11.10 -4.00
CA TYR A 589 -27.02 11.55 -3.05
C TYR A 589 -27.25 11.03 -1.62
N PHE A 590 -28.50 10.77 -1.22
CA PHE A 590 -28.78 10.09 0.05
C PHE A 590 -28.26 8.66 0.06
N SER A 591 -28.52 7.89 -1.01
CA SER A 591 -28.02 6.52 -1.14
C SER A 591 -26.49 6.44 -1.16
N GLU A 592 -25.84 7.44 -1.74
CA GLU A 592 -24.37 7.52 -1.80
C GLU A 592 -23.76 7.89 -0.44
N ALA A 593 -24.42 8.78 0.31
CA ALA A 593 -24.00 9.14 1.67
C ALA A 593 -24.14 7.97 2.67
N GLU A 594 -25.18 7.16 2.53
CA GLU A 594 -25.41 5.98 3.38
C GLU A 594 -24.30 4.94 3.17
N LYS A 595 -23.96 4.63 1.92
CA LYS A 595 -22.83 3.75 1.57
C LYS A 595 -21.50 4.21 2.18
N LEU A 596 -21.22 5.51 2.19
CA LEU A 596 -19.98 6.07 2.71
C LEU A 596 -19.94 6.09 4.25
N GLN A 597 -21.07 6.33 4.92
CA GLN A 597 -21.13 6.26 6.39
C GLN A 597 -20.97 4.82 6.89
N ASP A 598 -21.56 3.85 6.19
CA ASP A 598 -21.41 2.44 6.53
C ASP A 598 -19.96 1.96 6.42
N MET A 599 -19.17 2.55 5.51
CA MET A 599 -17.72 2.33 5.42
C MET A 599 -16.99 2.99 6.59
N GLN A 600 -17.27 4.26 6.91
CA GLN A 600 -16.59 4.99 7.99
C GLN A 600 -16.88 4.44 9.39
N GLN A 601 -18.11 3.98 9.66
CA GLN A 601 -18.44 3.36 10.95
C GLN A 601 -17.72 2.02 11.15
N GLN A 602 -17.34 1.33 10.08
CA GLN A 602 -16.49 0.15 10.19
C GLN A 602 -15.05 0.53 10.56
N ASP A 603 -14.53 1.61 9.96
CA ASP A 603 -13.17 2.12 10.22
C ASP A 603 -13.02 2.77 11.62
N GLU A 604 -14.07 3.41 12.13
CA GLU A 604 -14.05 4.07 13.46
C GLU A 604 -14.23 3.06 14.60
N ALA A 605 -14.98 1.97 14.37
CA ALA A 605 -15.11 0.86 15.31
C ALA A 605 -13.81 0.04 15.46
N THR A 606 -12.97 -0.02 14.41
CA THR A 606 -11.63 -0.64 14.49
C THR A 606 -10.61 0.25 15.21
N MET A 607 -10.61 1.56 14.93
CA MET A 607 -9.67 2.52 15.54
C MET A 607 -9.91 2.80 17.04
N ALA A 608 -11.15 2.73 17.52
CA ALA A 608 -11.49 2.99 18.91
C ALA A 608 -10.94 1.95 19.91
N VAL A 609 -10.47 0.78 19.43
CA VAL A 609 -9.97 -0.31 20.30
C VAL A 609 -8.44 -0.31 20.43
N MET A 610 -7.70 0.48 19.63
CA MET A 610 -6.23 0.56 19.66
C MET A 610 -5.67 1.78 20.43
N GLY A 611 -6.23 2.09 21.61
CA GLY A 611 -5.70 3.15 22.50
C GLY A 611 -4.32 2.82 23.09
N PRO A 612 -3.49 3.82 23.45
CA PRO A 612 -2.08 3.60 23.78
C PRO A 612 -1.87 3.39 25.28
N GLU A 613 -1.31 2.25 25.71
CA GLU A 613 -0.53 2.16 26.94
C GLU A 613 0.73 1.30 26.76
N GLU A 614 1.82 1.81 27.36
CA GLU A 614 3.18 1.27 27.33
C GLU A 614 3.36 0.04 28.22
N GLY A 615 4.22 -0.89 27.80
CA GLY A 615 4.97 -1.73 28.73
C GLY A 615 5.29 -3.14 28.24
N SER A 616 6.58 -3.34 27.90
CA SER A 616 7.34 -4.60 27.98
C SER A 616 6.71 -5.89 27.44
N ILE A 617 7.23 -6.46 26.34
CA ILE A 617 7.30 -7.94 26.15
C ILE A 617 8.35 -8.34 25.07
N GLY A 618 9.13 -9.36 25.45
CA GLY A 618 9.80 -10.42 24.69
C GLY A 618 10.05 -10.33 23.18
N SER A 619 11.31 -10.51 22.80
CA SER A 619 11.94 -10.27 21.50
C SER A 619 11.56 -11.15 20.30
N ASN A 620 10.54 -12.03 20.35
CA ASN A 620 10.20 -12.89 19.19
C ASN A 620 8.71 -12.84 18.75
N GLY A 621 7.79 -12.25 19.52
CA GLY A 621 6.35 -12.18 19.19
C GLY A 621 5.92 -10.90 18.44
N ALA A 622 6.79 -9.88 18.39
CA ALA A 622 6.45 -8.54 17.91
C ALA A 622 6.34 -8.40 16.37
N TYR A 623 6.76 -9.39 15.59
CA TYR A 623 6.89 -9.24 14.14
C TYR A 623 5.53 -9.16 13.40
N LEU A 624 4.53 -9.96 13.82
CA LEU A 624 3.20 -9.95 13.17
C LEU A 624 2.30 -8.80 13.64
N LEU A 625 2.44 -8.37 14.90
CA LEU A 625 1.64 -7.29 15.49
C LEU A 625 2.08 -5.90 14.99
N HIS A 626 3.35 -5.70 14.64
CA HIS A 626 3.88 -4.44 14.13
C HIS A 626 3.62 -4.23 12.62
N ARG A 627 2.97 -5.19 11.97
CA ARG A 627 2.69 -5.22 10.52
C ARG A 627 1.20 -5.40 10.21
N VAL A 628 0.33 -5.05 11.16
CA VAL A 628 -1.13 -5.10 11.01
C VAL A 628 -1.57 -4.02 10.02
N ASP A 629 -1.65 -4.38 8.75
CA ASP A 629 -2.42 -3.65 7.75
C ASP A 629 -3.83 -4.26 7.71
N GLU A 630 -4.84 -3.48 8.08
CA GLU A 630 -6.24 -3.95 8.11
C GLU A 630 -6.76 -4.39 6.73
N ARG A 631 -6.09 -3.98 5.64
CA ARG A 631 -6.43 -4.43 4.28
C ARG A 631 -5.97 -5.85 4.01
N VAL A 632 -4.93 -6.32 4.69
CA VAL A 632 -4.26 -7.61 4.40
C VAL A 632 -4.49 -8.63 5.51
N ASN A 633 -4.52 -8.22 6.78
CA ASN A 633 -4.51 -9.14 7.92
C ASN A 633 -5.92 -9.48 8.42
N ILE A 634 -6.06 -10.60 9.14
CA ILE A 634 -7.31 -11.07 9.76
C ILE A 634 -7.24 -10.81 11.26
N VAL A 635 -8.19 -10.04 11.80
CA VAL A 635 -8.11 -9.51 13.18
C VAL A 635 -9.41 -9.79 13.95
N PHE A 636 -9.25 -10.25 15.19
CA PHE A 636 -10.30 -10.46 16.19
C PHE A 636 -9.98 -9.70 17.48
N LEU A 637 -11.00 -9.12 18.10
CA LEU A 637 -10.95 -8.57 19.44
C LEU A 637 -11.96 -9.28 20.33
N ILE A 638 -11.51 -9.79 21.48
CA ILE A 638 -12.34 -10.51 22.45
C ILE A 638 -12.19 -9.92 23.85
N ASN A 639 -13.24 -10.01 24.66
CA ASN A 639 -13.18 -9.64 26.08
C ASN A 639 -12.73 -10.82 26.96
N SER A 640 -12.62 -10.57 28.27
CA SER A 640 -12.26 -11.55 29.32
C SER A 640 -13.19 -12.76 29.42
N ALA A 641 -14.41 -12.69 28.89
CA ALA A 641 -15.36 -13.79 28.81
C ALA A 641 -15.26 -14.58 27.49
N GLY A 642 -14.35 -14.19 26.59
CA GLY A 642 -14.20 -14.79 25.25
C GLY A 642 -15.26 -14.34 24.25
N ILE A 643 -15.97 -13.24 24.51
CA ILE A 643 -16.97 -12.67 23.59
C ILE A 643 -16.28 -11.75 22.59
N ILE A 644 -16.51 -12.00 21.30
CA ILE A 644 -16.02 -11.20 20.18
C ILE A 644 -16.66 -9.82 20.25
N GLN A 645 -15.82 -8.80 20.41
CA GLN A 645 -16.21 -7.40 20.33
C GLN A 645 -16.14 -6.90 18.89
N LEU A 646 -15.18 -7.40 18.10
CA LEU A 646 -14.99 -7.02 16.71
C LEU A 646 -14.31 -8.13 15.91
N ALA A 647 -14.80 -8.38 14.69
CA ALA A 647 -14.14 -9.16 13.65
C ALA A 647 -14.07 -8.36 12.34
N ASN A 648 -12.87 -8.21 11.76
CA ASN A 648 -12.71 -7.42 10.54
C ASN A 648 -13.28 -8.11 9.28
N LYS A 649 -13.38 -7.38 8.15
CA LYS A 649 -13.95 -7.94 6.90
C LYS A 649 -13.20 -9.18 6.42
N ASN A 650 -11.87 -9.18 6.55
CA ASN A 650 -11.03 -10.30 6.16
C ASN A 650 -11.29 -11.53 7.04
N ALA A 651 -11.53 -11.35 8.34
CA ALA A 651 -11.98 -12.40 9.25
C ALA A 651 -13.31 -13.02 8.82
N CYS A 652 -14.29 -12.17 8.53
CA CYS A 652 -15.60 -12.60 8.05
C CYS A 652 -15.49 -13.35 6.71
N SER A 653 -14.67 -12.85 5.79
CA SER A 653 -14.44 -13.45 4.47
C SER A 653 -13.70 -14.78 4.56
N LEU A 654 -12.67 -14.91 5.40
CA LEU A 654 -11.95 -16.17 5.55
C LEU A 654 -12.84 -17.25 6.17
N LEU A 655 -13.63 -16.89 7.19
CA LEU A 655 -14.44 -17.85 7.95
C LEU A 655 -15.87 -18.03 7.40
N GLY A 656 -16.23 -17.31 6.34
CA GLY A 656 -17.52 -17.43 5.65
C GLY A 656 -18.71 -16.86 6.42
N TYR A 657 -18.48 -15.94 7.36
CA TYR A 657 -19.53 -15.28 8.13
C TYR A 657 -19.93 -13.94 7.49
N GLY A 658 -21.19 -13.54 7.66
CA GLY A 658 -21.68 -12.22 7.23
C GLY A 658 -21.17 -11.08 8.12
N LYS A 659 -21.23 -9.83 7.61
CA LYS A 659 -20.90 -8.62 8.39
C LYS A 659 -21.77 -8.56 9.66
N GLY A 660 -21.12 -8.46 10.82
CA GLY A 660 -21.80 -8.39 12.13
C GLY A 660 -22.32 -9.73 12.68
N GLU A 661 -22.11 -10.85 11.97
CA GLU A 661 -22.59 -12.16 12.43
C GLU A 661 -21.71 -12.77 13.54
N LEU A 662 -20.44 -12.35 13.60
CA LEU A 662 -19.46 -12.78 14.60
C LEU A 662 -19.46 -11.89 15.85
N ASP A 663 -19.87 -10.63 15.73
CA ASP A 663 -19.87 -9.67 16.83
C ASP A 663 -20.89 -10.09 17.91
N GLY A 664 -20.47 -10.07 19.17
CA GLY A 664 -21.27 -10.50 20.32
C GLY A 664 -21.34 -12.02 20.54
N LYS A 665 -20.77 -12.85 19.66
CA LYS A 665 -20.66 -14.31 19.87
C LYS A 665 -19.39 -14.68 20.61
N ASN A 666 -19.38 -15.84 21.26
CA ASN A 666 -18.15 -16.35 21.88
C ASN A 666 -17.19 -16.89 20.81
N ILE A 667 -15.89 -16.59 20.97
CA ILE A 667 -14.81 -17.00 20.06
C ILE A 667 -14.68 -18.51 19.92
N ASN A 668 -15.23 -19.30 20.85
CA ASN A 668 -15.29 -20.75 20.73
C ASN A 668 -16.03 -21.25 19.47
N ILE A 669 -16.87 -20.43 18.83
CA ILE A 669 -17.59 -20.79 17.61
C ILE A 669 -16.66 -21.01 16.41
N ILE A 670 -15.48 -20.37 16.41
CA ILE A 670 -14.48 -20.49 15.35
C ILE A 670 -13.40 -21.54 15.67
N MET A 671 -13.65 -22.43 16.64
CA MET A 671 -12.71 -23.47 17.07
C MET A 671 -13.38 -24.86 17.07
N PRO A 672 -12.68 -25.93 16.67
CA PRO A 672 -13.21 -27.29 16.79
C PRO A 672 -13.18 -27.81 18.24
N PRO A 673 -14.07 -28.75 18.62
CA PRO A 673 -13.92 -29.53 19.85
C PRO A 673 -12.63 -30.37 19.82
N PRO A 674 -11.93 -30.58 20.95
CA PRO A 674 -12.27 -30.21 22.32
C PRO A 674 -11.84 -28.79 22.72
N PHE A 675 -11.16 -28.03 21.84
CA PHE A 675 -10.63 -26.71 22.17
C PHE A 675 -11.72 -25.68 22.45
N SER A 676 -12.81 -25.69 21.68
CA SER A 676 -13.95 -24.77 21.85
C SER A 676 -14.61 -24.87 23.24
N GLN A 677 -14.75 -26.08 23.79
CA GLN A 677 -15.39 -26.30 25.09
C GLN A 677 -14.54 -25.79 26.26
N ARG A 678 -13.21 -25.79 26.10
CA ARG A 678 -12.25 -25.45 27.16
C ARG A 678 -11.68 -24.05 27.03
N HIS A 679 -11.93 -23.35 25.91
CA HIS A 679 -11.34 -22.04 25.63
C HIS A 679 -11.62 -20.99 26.72
N ASN A 680 -12.86 -20.92 27.22
CA ASN A 680 -13.22 -19.99 28.31
C ASN A 680 -12.43 -20.28 29.61
N ARG A 681 -12.02 -21.53 29.84
CA ARG A 681 -11.16 -21.90 30.98
C ARG A 681 -9.75 -21.38 30.79
N TYR A 682 -9.20 -21.41 29.58
CA TYR A 682 -7.86 -20.89 29.28
C TYR A 682 -7.77 -19.38 29.52
N ILE A 683 -8.78 -18.62 29.09
CA ILE A 683 -8.85 -17.18 29.32
C ILE A 683 -8.92 -16.88 30.83
N ARG A 684 -9.79 -17.58 31.58
CA ARG A 684 -9.91 -17.42 33.05
C ARG A 684 -8.62 -17.78 33.77
N GLN A 685 -7.97 -18.88 33.40
CA GLN A 685 -6.71 -19.30 34.01
C GLN A 685 -5.60 -18.29 33.76
N TYR A 686 -5.52 -17.72 32.55
CA TYR A 686 -4.57 -16.64 32.26
C TYR A 686 -4.84 -15.40 33.12
N ILE A 687 -6.11 -14.97 33.22
CA ILE A 687 -6.51 -13.83 34.06
C ILE A 687 -6.14 -14.06 35.54
N GLN A 688 -6.31 -15.29 36.05
CA GLN A 688 -6.03 -15.62 37.46
C GLN A 688 -4.54 -15.82 37.77
N THR A 689 -3.78 -16.40 36.85
CA THR A 689 -2.41 -16.89 37.13
C THR A 689 -1.31 -16.07 36.48
N GLY A 690 -1.62 -15.26 35.46
CA GLY A 690 -0.66 -14.49 34.67
C GLY A 690 0.37 -15.33 33.91
N ARG A 691 0.24 -16.67 33.89
CA ARG A 691 1.19 -17.58 33.22
C ARG A 691 0.79 -17.80 31.77
N GLU A 692 1.68 -17.42 30.85
CA GLU A 692 1.50 -17.52 29.40
C GLU A 692 1.78 -18.96 28.91
N ARG A 693 0.80 -19.58 28.23
CA ARG A 693 1.02 -20.81 27.44
C ARG A 693 1.03 -20.56 25.93
N VAL A 694 0.21 -19.61 25.45
CA VAL A 694 -0.03 -19.32 24.01
C VAL A 694 0.14 -17.83 23.69
N ILE A 695 0.01 -16.96 24.70
CA ILE A 695 0.26 -15.52 24.56
C ILE A 695 1.77 -15.32 24.37
N SER A 696 2.16 -14.43 23.46
CA SER A 696 3.56 -14.17 23.08
C SER A 696 4.25 -15.22 22.18
N SER A 697 3.55 -16.26 21.70
CA SER A 697 4.06 -17.24 20.72
C SER A 697 3.20 -17.35 19.46
N VAL A 698 3.83 -17.59 18.30
CA VAL A 698 3.12 -17.88 17.05
C VAL A 698 2.88 -19.38 16.99
N ASN A 699 1.61 -19.79 17.05
CA ASN A 699 1.23 -21.20 17.01
C ASN A 699 0.43 -21.49 15.75
N THR A 700 0.74 -22.59 15.08
CA THR A 700 -0.13 -23.15 14.04
C THR A 700 -1.33 -23.79 14.73
N VAL A 701 -2.51 -23.26 14.49
CA VAL A 701 -3.77 -23.74 15.06
C VAL A 701 -4.79 -23.91 13.95
N VAL A 702 -5.92 -24.50 14.30
CA VAL A 702 -7.01 -24.79 13.38
C VAL A 702 -8.20 -23.89 13.68
N ALA A 703 -8.68 -23.16 12.66
CA ALA A 703 -9.88 -22.34 12.72
C ALA A 703 -11.06 -23.05 12.05
N LEU A 704 -12.27 -22.87 12.59
CA LEU A 704 -13.49 -23.48 12.08
C LEU A 704 -14.28 -22.48 11.21
N HIS A 705 -14.49 -22.83 9.96
CA HIS A 705 -15.32 -22.09 9.02
C HIS A 705 -16.82 -22.23 9.34
N LYS A 706 -17.67 -21.30 8.88
CA LYS A 706 -19.13 -21.36 9.03
C LYS A 706 -19.74 -22.64 8.45
N ALA A 707 -19.24 -23.08 7.31
CA ALA A 707 -19.60 -24.35 6.68
C ALA A 707 -18.96 -25.59 7.36
N ARG A 708 -18.41 -25.41 8.58
CA ARG A 708 -17.93 -26.44 9.50
C ARG A 708 -16.69 -27.24 9.05
N TYR A 709 -15.98 -26.81 8.03
CA TYR A 709 -14.64 -27.30 7.72
C TYR A 709 -13.56 -26.53 8.48
N VAL A 710 -12.37 -27.14 8.59
CA VAL A 710 -11.21 -26.60 9.29
C VAL A 710 -10.24 -25.93 8.33
N LEU A 711 -9.66 -24.81 8.78
CA LEU A 711 -8.63 -24.04 8.09
C LEU A 711 -7.38 -23.92 8.98
N PRO A 712 -6.20 -24.33 8.52
CA PRO A 712 -4.97 -24.11 9.26
C PRO A 712 -4.59 -22.63 9.22
N VAL A 713 -4.34 -22.05 10.40
CA VAL A 713 -4.00 -20.64 10.57
C VAL A 713 -2.85 -20.49 11.57
N LYS A 714 -1.97 -19.53 11.32
CA LYS A 714 -1.00 -19.07 12.33
C LYS A 714 -1.70 -18.02 13.20
N LEU A 715 -1.70 -18.26 14.50
CA LEU A 715 -2.31 -17.37 15.48
C LEU A 715 -1.22 -16.63 16.27
N SER A 716 -1.40 -15.32 16.40
CA SER A 716 -0.69 -14.47 17.35
C SER A 716 -1.70 -13.76 18.26
N VAL A 717 -1.52 -13.87 19.57
CA VAL A 717 -2.43 -13.25 20.57
C VAL A 717 -1.65 -12.27 21.44
N SER A 718 -2.19 -11.06 21.60
CA SER A 718 -1.71 -10.05 22.54
C SER A 718 -2.84 -9.54 23.44
N LYS A 719 -2.48 -9.11 24.65
CA LYS A 719 -3.40 -8.39 25.54
C LYS A 719 -3.32 -6.90 25.18
N VAL A 720 -4.45 -6.28 24.87
CA VAL A 720 -4.54 -4.87 24.44
C VAL A 720 -4.76 -3.94 25.63
N SER A 721 -5.62 -4.33 26.58
CA SER A 721 -5.95 -3.50 27.75
C SER A 721 -6.53 -4.31 28.91
N GLY A 722 -6.63 -3.68 30.09
CA GLY A 722 -7.26 -4.22 31.31
C GLY A 722 -6.32 -5.04 32.22
N ALA A 723 -6.57 -5.07 33.53
CA ALA A 723 -5.76 -5.82 34.50
C ALA A 723 -6.37 -7.18 34.87
N THR A 724 -7.71 -7.25 35.00
CA THR A 724 -8.46 -8.42 35.48
C THR A 724 -9.68 -8.70 34.60
N GLU A 725 -10.90 -8.41 35.07
CA GLU A 725 -12.17 -8.72 34.38
C GLU A 725 -12.46 -7.79 33.18
N ASP A 726 -11.81 -6.62 33.12
CA ASP A 726 -11.92 -5.69 31.98
C ASP A 726 -10.84 -5.95 30.90
N SER A 727 -10.23 -7.13 30.89
CA SER A 727 -9.17 -7.45 29.93
C SER A 727 -9.70 -7.61 28.50
N ILE A 728 -9.05 -6.97 27.53
CA ILE A 728 -9.30 -7.12 26.09
C ILE A 728 -8.10 -7.78 25.43
N PHE A 729 -8.36 -8.76 24.56
CA PHE A 729 -7.34 -9.49 23.81
C PHE A 729 -7.52 -9.29 22.31
N MET A 730 -6.40 -9.12 21.60
CA MET A 730 -6.33 -9.08 20.15
C MET A 730 -5.70 -10.36 19.62
N GLY A 731 -6.38 -10.99 18.67
CA GLY A 731 -5.88 -12.13 17.90
C GLY A 731 -5.68 -11.75 16.45
N VAL A 732 -4.50 -12.01 15.90
CA VAL A 732 -4.20 -11.88 14.47
C VAL A 732 -4.05 -13.29 13.89
N LEU A 733 -4.79 -13.57 12.82
CA LEU A 733 -4.69 -14.81 12.06
C LEU A 733 -3.99 -14.57 10.72
N GLU A 734 -3.13 -15.50 10.33
CA GLU A 734 -2.54 -15.58 8.99
C GLU A 734 -2.85 -16.97 8.42
N THR A 735 -3.33 -17.02 7.18
CA THR A 735 -3.67 -18.28 6.51
C THR A 735 -2.42 -19.08 6.18
N VAL A 736 -2.43 -20.39 6.45
CA VAL A 736 -1.36 -21.29 6.01
C VAL A 736 -1.76 -21.90 4.66
N PRO A 737 -0.90 -21.84 3.62
CA PRO A 737 -1.19 -22.50 2.35
C PRO A 737 -1.28 -24.03 2.56
N VAL A 738 -2.36 -24.64 2.07
CA VAL A 738 -2.61 -26.09 2.13
C VAL A 738 -2.15 -26.74 0.83
N ASP A 739 -1.47 -27.89 0.91
CA ASP A 739 -1.09 -28.66 -0.27
C ASP A 739 -2.33 -29.30 -0.90
N PRO A 740 -2.65 -29.05 -2.19
CA PRO A 740 -3.80 -29.66 -2.85
C PRO A 740 -3.72 -31.20 -2.97
N ALA A 741 -2.55 -31.80 -2.75
CA ALA A 741 -2.34 -33.24 -2.72
C ALA A 741 -2.51 -33.86 -1.33
N GLU A 742 -2.86 -33.06 -0.32
CA GLU A 742 -3.09 -33.50 1.05
C GLU A 742 -4.50 -33.13 1.53
N ALA A 743 -5.09 -34.02 2.34
CA ALA A 743 -6.35 -33.79 3.03
C ALA A 743 -6.19 -34.14 4.51
N HIS A 744 -6.83 -33.37 5.39
CA HIS A 744 -6.66 -33.47 6.83
C HIS A 744 -7.97 -33.83 7.54
N LEU A 745 -7.91 -34.84 8.40
CA LEU A 745 -9.00 -35.27 9.27
C LEU A 745 -8.54 -35.19 10.73
N TYR A 746 -9.33 -34.52 11.58
CA TYR A 746 -9.04 -34.36 13.00
C TYR A 746 -9.96 -35.25 13.83
N MET A 747 -9.37 -36.04 14.71
CA MET A 747 -10.10 -36.98 15.56
C MET A 747 -9.63 -36.95 17.01
N LEU A 748 -10.50 -37.44 17.89
CA LEU A 748 -10.11 -37.78 19.24
C LEU A 748 -9.23 -39.04 19.22
N PRO A 749 -8.37 -39.25 20.23
CA PRO A 749 -7.52 -40.43 20.32
C PRO A 749 -8.26 -41.78 20.29
N ASN A 750 -9.55 -41.78 20.59
CA ASN A 750 -10.43 -42.95 20.50
C ASN A 750 -10.96 -43.23 19.09
N GLY A 751 -10.49 -42.52 18.05
CA GLY A 751 -10.88 -42.72 16.64
C GLY A 751 -12.13 -41.96 16.21
N VAL A 752 -12.76 -41.19 17.10
CA VAL A 752 -13.98 -40.42 16.78
C VAL A 752 -13.63 -39.15 16.02
N VAL A 753 -14.19 -39.00 14.82
CA VAL A 753 -13.98 -37.83 13.96
C VAL A 753 -14.62 -36.58 14.57
N THR A 754 -13.84 -35.52 14.70
CA THR A 754 -14.27 -34.23 15.29
C THR A 754 -14.32 -33.11 14.26
N ALA A 755 -13.39 -33.09 13.32
CA ALA A 755 -13.29 -32.06 12.31
C ALA A 755 -12.64 -32.61 11.04
N MET A 756 -12.93 -32.00 9.88
CA MET A 756 -12.27 -32.30 8.62
C MET A 756 -11.97 -30.99 7.89
N ASP A 757 -10.96 -31.01 7.02
CA ASP A 757 -10.72 -29.93 6.09
C ASP A 757 -11.63 -30.03 4.85
N GLN A 758 -11.53 -29.03 3.97
CA GLN A 758 -12.34 -28.99 2.75
C GLN A 758 -11.89 -30.05 1.73
N ALA A 759 -10.59 -30.35 1.64
CA ALA A 759 -10.05 -31.32 0.69
C ALA A 759 -10.58 -32.74 0.95
N PHE A 760 -10.68 -33.16 2.21
CA PHE A 760 -11.25 -34.46 2.59
C PHE A 760 -12.72 -34.59 2.15
N ALA A 761 -13.51 -33.55 2.36
CA ALA A 761 -14.92 -33.50 1.95
C ALA A 761 -15.06 -33.65 0.42
N GLU A 762 -14.18 -32.98 -0.33
CA GLU A 762 -14.15 -33.03 -1.79
C GLU A 762 -13.68 -34.39 -2.32
N TRP A 763 -12.69 -35.00 -1.68
CA TRP A 763 -12.12 -36.27 -2.11
C TRP A 763 -13.01 -37.46 -1.83
N MET A 764 -13.76 -37.46 -0.71
CA MET A 764 -14.58 -38.60 -0.29
C MET A 764 -16.08 -38.40 -0.56
N GLY A 765 -16.50 -37.17 -0.87
CA GLY A 765 -17.89 -36.82 -1.13
C GLY A 765 -18.79 -36.78 0.10
N PHE A 766 -18.23 -36.93 1.31
CA PHE A 766 -18.98 -36.83 2.57
C PHE A 766 -19.14 -35.38 3.02
N GLU A 767 -20.32 -35.05 3.53
CA GLU A 767 -20.53 -33.78 4.23
C GLU A 767 -20.15 -33.92 5.71
N MET A 768 -19.87 -32.80 6.36
CA MET A 768 -19.46 -32.77 7.76
C MET A 768 -20.50 -33.43 8.68
N ALA A 769 -21.79 -33.23 8.40
CA ALA A 769 -22.88 -33.85 9.14
C ALA A 769 -22.91 -35.38 9.02
N ASP A 770 -22.35 -35.95 7.95
CA ASP A 770 -22.35 -37.39 7.71
C ASP A 770 -21.30 -38.12 8.56
N ILE A 771 -20.22 -37.44 8.98
CA ILE A 771 -19.04 -38.08 9.60
C ILE A 771 -18.72 -37.62 11.01
N ILE A 772 -19.18 -36.44 11.47
CA ILE A 772 -18.93 -35.99 12.85
C ILE A 772 -19.44 -37.05 13.83
N GLY A 773 -18.60 -37.44 14.79
CA GLY A 773 -18.98 -38.39 15.85
C GLY A 773 -18.97 -39.86 15.42
N LYS A 774 -18.70 -40.16 14.14
CA LYS A 774 -18.45 -41.53 13.69
C LYS A 774 -17.00 -41.93 13.96
N ASP A 775 -16.80 -43.23 14.13
CA ASP A 775 -15.48 -43.84 14.20
C ASP A 775 -14.85 -43.86 12.81
N VAL A 776 -13.61 -43.41 12.67
CA VAL A 776 -12.86 -43.44 11.40
C VAL A 776 -12.77 -44.85 10.80
N ALA A 777 -12.80 -45.89 11.63
CA ALA A 777 -12.81 -47.26 11.15
C ALA A 777 -14.02 -47.58 10.25
N THR A 778 -15.10 -46.80 10.32
CA THR A 778 -16.27 -46.94 9.43
C THR A 778 -16.10 -46.29 8.05
N LEU A 779 -15.06 -45.48 7.87
CA LEU A 779 -14.78 -44.74 6.64
C LEU A 779 -13.75 -45.43 5.74
N VAL A 780 -13.23 -46.59 6.15
CA VAL A 780 -12.16 -47.32 5.48
C VAL A 780 -12.62 -48.75 5.20
N THR A 781 -12.21 -49.31 4.06
CA THR A 781 -12.55 -50.70 3.68
C THR A 781 -11.88 -51.73 4.60
N GLU A 782 -10.66 -51.44 5.05
CA GLU A 782 -9.84 -52.26 5.95
C GLU A 782 -9.63 -51.61 7.34
N PRO A 783 -10.56 -51.78 8.30
CA PRO A 783 -10.50 -51.09 9.59
C PRO A 783 -9.42 -51.61 10.56
N GLU A 784 -8.88 -52.82 10.34
CA GLU A 784 -7.95 -53.48 11.25
C GLU A 784 -6.62 -52.72 11.41
N SER A 785 -6.15 -52.08 10.34
CA SER A 785 -4.89 -51.31 10.33
C SER A 785 -4.98 -50.07 11.23
N LEU A 786 -6.12 -49.37 11.22
CA LEU A 786 -6.35 -48.18 12.06
C LEU A 786 -6.60 -48.55 13.53
N LYS A 787 -7.37 -49.61 13.79
CA LYS A 787 -7.65 -50.08 15.16
C LYS A 787 -6.41 -50.49 15.95
N ARG A 788 -5.33 -50.92 15.27
CA ARG A 788 -4.04 -51.24 15.91
C ARG A 788 -3.23 -50.01 16.31
N ILE A 789 -3.38 -48.90 15.60
CA ILE A 789 -2.50 -47.72 15.74
C ILE A 789 -3.14 -46.64 16.62
N LEU A 790 -4.46 -46.40 16.51
CA LEU A 790 -5.16 -45.36 17.27
C LEU A 790 -4.96 -45.45 18.79
N PRO A 791 -4.96 -46.64 19.43
CA PRO A 791 -4.72 -46.74 20.88
C PRO A 791 -3.34 -46.23 21.34
N LYS A 792 -2.34 -46.14 20.45
CA LYS A 792 -1.02 -45.57 20.76
C LYS A 792 -1.08 -44.06 21.07
N PHE A 793 -2.13 -43.39 20.58
CA PHE A 793 -2.30 -41.94 20.74
C PHE A 793 -3.21 -41.57 21.93
N ASP A 794 -3.87 -42.54 22.58
CA ASP A 794 -4.69 -42.31 23.77
C ASP A 794 -3.80 -42.11 25.01
N ALA A 795 -3.88 -40.91 25.59
CA ALA A 795 -3.13 -40.56 26.79
C ALA A 795 -3.51 -41.40 28.01
N CYS A 796 -4.77 -41.88 28.08
CA CYS A 796 -5.19 -42.78 29.14
C CYS A 796 -4.63 -44.19 28.91
N ALA A 797 -4.54 -44.64 27.66
CA ALA A 797 -3.90 -45.90 27.29
C ALA A 797 -2.38 -45.88 27.53
N MET A 798 -1.70 -44.77 27.25
CA MET A 798 -0.26 -44.59 27.53
C MET A 798 0.03 -44.52 29.03
N ALA A 799 -0.75 -43.75 29.80
CA ALA A 799 -0.62 -43.72 31.26
C ALA A 799 -0.92 -45.09 31.89
N ARG A 800 -1.85 -45.86 31.31
CA ARG A 800 -2.18 -47.22 31.74
C ARG A 800 -1.13 -48.24 31.30
N ALA A 801 -0.52 -48.08 30.13
CA ALA A 801 0.60 -48.89 29.63
C ALA A 801 1.88 -48.64 30.44
N GLU A 802 2.16 -47.40 30.83
CA GLU A 802 3.24 -47.07 31.76
C GLU A 802 2.96 -47.61 33.17
N ALA A 803 1.73 -47.50 33.67
CA ALA A 803 1.35 -48.11 34.94
C ALA A 803 1.42 -49.65 34.91
N LEU A 804 1.08 -50.28 33.77
CA LEU A 804 1.22 -51.72 33.53
C LEU A 804 2.69 -52.15 33.37
N ALA A 805 3.53 -51.33 32.73
CA ALA A 805 4.97 -51.56 32.61
C ALA A 805 5.70 -51.38 33.95
N ALA A 806 5.26 -50.40 34.77
CA ALA A 806 5.72 -50.20 36.13
C ALA A 806 5.24 -51.32 37.08
N ALA A 807 4.02 -51.84 36.88
CA ALA A 807 3.51 -52.98 37.64
C ALA A 807 4.13 -54.33 37.21
N GLY A 808 4.54 -54.47 35.94
CA GLY A 808 5.16 -55.69 35.40
C GLY A 808 6.62 -55.90 35.79
N ALA A 809 7.27 -54.90 36.40
CA ALA A 809 8.65 -54.98 36.88
C ALA A 809 8.79 -55.51 38.32
N GLY A 810 7.69 -55.95 38.95
CA GLY A 810 7.69 -56.49 40.31
C GLY A 810 6.78 -57.71 40.47
N GLY A 811 7.36 -58.91 40.38
CA GLY A 811 6.81 -60.10 41.05
C GLY A 811 6.23 -61.19 40.16
N SER A 812 6.84 -62.36 40.29
CA SER A 812 6.41 -63.66 39.76
C SER A 812 5.07 -64.15 40.36
N ALA A 813 4.40 -64.98 39.55
CA ALA A 813 3.49 -66.09 39.91
C ALA A 813 1.97 -65.85 40.06
N ALA A 814 1.27 -66.68 39.28
CA ALA A 814 -0.03 -67.32 39.53
C ALA A 814 -1.33 -66.59 39.16
N GLY A 815 -1.97 -67.09 38.09
CA GLY A 815 -3.33 -67.63 38.23
C GLY A 815 -4.48 -66.88 37.56
N ALA A 816 -5.13 -67.60 36.63
CA ALA A 816 -6.56 -67.57 36.29
C ALA A 816 -7.08 -66.53 35.25
N THR A 817 -7.25 -67.05 34.03
CA THR A 817 -8.40 -67.05 33.09
C THR A 817 -9.35 -65.83 32.93
N PRO A 818 -9.82 -65.54 31.69
CA PRO A 818 -10.63 -64.37 31.35
C PRO A 818 -12.15 -64.64 31.34
N VAL A 819 -12.98 -63.64 31.64
CA VAL A 819 -14.40 -63.61 31.26
C VAL A 819 -14.78 -62.19 30.79
N SER A 820 -15.44 -62.15 29.63
CA SER A 820 -15.94 -61.01 28.84
C SER A 820 -16.87 -60.04 29.58
N PRO A 821 -17.02 -58.78 29.12
CA PRO A 821 -18.12 -57.92 29.55
C PRO A 821 -19.30 -58.01 28.57
N ALA A 822 -20.48 -58.31 29.12
CA ALA A 822 -21.76 -58.17 28.44
C ALA A 822 -22.34 -56.77 28.64
N VAL A 823 -23.08 -56.37 27.61
CA VAL A 823 -23.83 -55.13 27.38
C VAL A 823 -24.89 -54.86 28.45
N GLY A 824 -25.07 -53.58 28.83
CA GLY A 824 -26.19 -53.11 29.65
C GLY A 824 -26.54 -51.65 29.38
N LYS A 825 -27.73 -51.43 28.78
CA LYS A 825 -28.39 -50.14 28.49
C LYS A 825 -29.12 -49.57 29.72
N PHE A 826 -29.61 -48.32 29.55
CA PHE A 826 -30.60 -47.56 30.34
C PHE A 826 -30.02 -46.80 31.55
N GLY A 827 -30.42 -45.59 31.90
CA GLY A 827 -31.55 -44.75 31.47
C GLY A 827 -31.98 -43.86 32.64
N THR A 828 -32.22 -42.58 32.37
CA THR A 828 -33.19 -41.67 33.03
C THR A 828 -33.17 -41.41 34.56
N MET A 829 -32.92 -40.13 34.87
CA MET A 829 -33.68 -39.22 35.76
C MET A 829 -34.28 -39.70 37.09
N GLY A 830 -34.00 -38.95 38.16
CA GLY A 830 -34.99 -38.70 39.22
C GLY A 830 -34.47 -38.42 40.63
N LEU A 831 -34.34 -37.12 40.97
CA LEU A 831 -34.70 -36.45 42.24
C LEU A 831 -34.30 -37.05 43.61
N GLY A 832 -33.67 -36.21 44.46
CA GLY A 832 -33.70 -36.40 45.92
C GLY A 832 -32.74 -35.50 46.71
N LEU A 833 -33.28 -34.42 47.28
CA LEU A 833 -32.63 -33.50 48.22
C LEU A 833 -32.18 -34.18 49.53
N SER A 834 -31.03 -33.77 50.09
CA SER A 834 -30.96 -33.29 51.49
C SER A 834 -29.65 -32.54 51.79
N MET A 835 -29.80 -31.41 52.49
CA MET A 835 -28.74 -30.62 53.12
C MET A 835 -28.34 -31.25 54.46
N GLY A 836 -27.05 -31.24 54.79
CA GLY A 836 -26.52 -31.48 56.12
C GLY A 836 -25.05 -31.05 56.22
N MET A 837 -24.82 -29.91 56.89
CA MET A 837 -23.49 -29.35 57.20
C MET A 837 -22.71 -30.25 58.16
N GLY A 838 -21.39 -30.35 57.97
CA GLY A 838 -20.47 -30.91 58.97
C GLY A 838 -19.03 -30.96 58.47
N LEU A 839 -18.24 -29.96 58.86
CA LEU A 839 -16.80 -29.87 58.64
C LEU A 839 -16.05 -31.08 59.25
N GLY A 840 -15.19 -31.70 58.44
CA GLY A 840 -14.18 -32.67 58.88
C GLY A 840 -13.05 -32.73 57.88
N HIS A 841 -11.90 -32.13 58.22
CA HIS A 841 -10.64 -32.28 57.50
C HIS A 841 -10.24 -33.75 57.40
N HIS A 842 -10.10 -34.28 56.19
CA HIS A 842 -9.15 -35.36 55.91
C HIS A 842 -8.59 -35.19 54.50
N THR A 843 -7.33 -34.78 54.48
CA THR A 843 -6.39 -34.89 53.36
C THR A 843 -6.24 -36.36 52.94
N SER A 844 -6.61 -36.70 51.72
CA SER A 844 -6.03 -37.83 51.01
C SER A 844 -5.57 -37.38 49.63
N VAL A 845 -4.25 -37.46 49.47
CA VAL A 845 -3.48 -37.11 48.29
C VAL A 845 -3.81 -38.14 47.21
N GLY A 846 -4.57 -37.73 46.19
CA GLY A 846 -4.55 -38.40 44.90
C GLY A 846 -3.23 -38.05 44.21
N ALA A 847 -2.23 -38.93 44.31
CA ALA A 847 -0.92 -38.73 43.72
C ALA A 847 -1.07 -38.54 42.20
N ALA A 848 -0.85 -37.31 41.74
CA ALA A 848 -0.66 -37.01 40.33
C ALA A 848 0.64 -37.70 39.88
N VAL A 849 0.51 -38.70 39.01
CA VAL A 849 1.64 -39.37 38.38
C VAL A 849 2.38 -38.32 37.54
N THR A 850 3.55 -37.90 38.01
CA THR A 850 4.43 -36.96 37.29
C THR A 850 5.16 -37.71 36.18
N VAL A 851 4.70 -37.52 34.94
CA VAL A 851 5.40 -37.95 33.72
C VAL A 851 6.72 -37.16 33.61
N THR A 852 7.82 -37.82 33.25
CA THR A 852 9.11 -37.13 33.07
C THR A 852 9.10 -36.30 31.77
N PRO A 853 9.75 -35.13 31.72
CA PRO A 853 9.71 -34.23 30.56
C PRO A 853 10.29 -34.85 29.27
N ALA A 854 11.15 -35.87 29.36
CA ALA A 854 11.67 -36.60 28.20
C ALA A 854 10.60 -37.48 27.52
N ILE A 855 9.71 -38.08 28.33
CA ILE A 855 8.60 -38.90 27.84
C ILE A 855 7.51 -37.99 27.23
N GLU A 856 7.22 -36.86 27.86
CA GLU A 856 6.28 -35.87 27.34
C GLU A 856 6.73 -35.32 25.96
N TYR A 857 8.03 -35.13 25.77
CA TYR A 857 8.62 -34.75 24.48
C TYR A 857 8.50 -35.86 23.42
N ALA A 858 8.82 -37.12 23.77
CA ALA A 858 8.70 -38.25 22.85
C ALA A 858 7.25 -38.51 22.42
N ILE A 859 6.29 -38.34 23.34
CA ILE A 859 4.86 -38.49 23.09
C ILE A 859 4.31 -37.34 22.23
N ALA A 860 4.80 -36.11 22.42
CA ALA A 860 4.38 -34.96 21.61
C ALA A 860 4.80 -35.05 20.13
N HIS A 861 5.85 -35.83 19.83
CA HIS A 861 6.41 -36.02 18.49
C HIS A 861 6.15 -37.41 17.88
N LEU A 862 5.19 -38.17 18.41
CA LEU A 862 4.80 -39.47 17.85
C LEU A 862 4.12 -39.28 16.47
N VAL A 863 4.74 -39.85 15.43
CA VAL A 863 4.23 -39.87 14.04
C VAL A 863 4.20 -41.31 13.56
N GLU A 864 3.05 -41.77 13.06
CA GLU A 864 2.87 -43.11 12.49
C GLU A 864 2.41 -42.99 11.03
N THR A 865 2.94 -43.83 10.14
CA THR A 865 2.59 -43.80 8.71
C THR A 865 2.04 -45.15 8.24
N LEU A 866 0.99 -45.10 7.43
CA LEU A 866 0.24 -46.22 6.90
C LEU A 866 0.19 -46.09 5.37
N PRO A 867 0.91 -46.94 4.62
CA PRO A 867 0.83 -46.93 3.17
C PRO A 867 -0.48 -47.56 2.69
N SER A 868 -1.08 -46.99 1.65
CA SER A 868 -2.18 -47.59 0.86
C SER A 868 -3.46 -47.98 1.63
N VAL A 869 -4.09 -47.03 2.30
CA VAL A 869 -5.40 -47.18 2.95
C VAL A 869 -6.51 -46.74 1.99
N GLN A 870 -7.51 -47.59 1.74
CA GLN A 870 -8.64 -47.22 0.87
C GLN A 870 -9.80 -46.63 1.69
N PHE A 871 -10.12 -45.37 1.44
CA PHE A 871 -11.25 -44.69 2.06
C PHE A 871 -12.50 -44.84 1.21
N LEU A 872 -13.64 -45.07 1.84
CA LEU A 872 -14.93 -45.14 1.17
C LEU A 872 -15.28 -43.78 0.57
N HIS A 873 -15.74 -43.76 -0.68
CA HIS A 873 -16.33 -42.58 -1.31
C HIS A 873 -17.86 -42.68 -1.27
N LYS A 874 -18.56 -41.59 -0.95
CA LYS A 874 -20.03 -41.59 -0.80
C LYS A 874 -20.79 -42.00 -2.07
N TYR A 875 -20.27 -41.60 -3.23
CA TYR A 875 -20.96 -41.74 -4.53
C TYR A 875 -20.22 -42.58 -5.59
N THR A 876 -18.99 -43.05 -5.33
CA THR A 876 -18.17 -43.77 -6.32
C THR A 876 -17.28 -44.81 -5.61
N ARG A 877 -16.29 -45.38 -6.32
CA ARG A 877 -15.31 -46.34 -5.80
C ARG A 877 -14.44 -45.74 -4.68
N PRO A 878 -13.88 -46.59 -3.78
CA PRO A 878 -12.97 -46.15 -2.73
C PRO A 878 -11.73 -45.41 -3.27
N VAL A 879 -11.18 -44.49 -2.47
CA VAL A 879 -10.02 -43.65 -2.80
C VAL A 879 -8.79 -44.16 -2.04
N ASP A 880 -7.74 -44.51 -2.78
CA ASP A 880 -6.47 -44.99 -2.21
C ASP A 880 -5.60 -43.83 -1.72
N CYS A 881 -5.27 -43.84 -0.43
CA CYS A 881 -4.50 -42.80 0.23
C CYS A 881 -3.34 -43.37 1.08
N ASN A 882 -2.19 -42.70 1.07
CA ASN A 882 -1.20 -42.86 2.13
C ASN A 882 -1.60 -42.00 3.32
N VAL A 883 -1.58 -42.57 4.52
CA VAL A 883 -2.04 -41.92 5.74
C VAL A 883 -0.87 -41.68 6.68
N SER A 884 -0.79 -40.49 7.25
CA SER A 884 0.12 -40.18 8.36
C SER A 884 -0.68 -39.65 9.55
N LEU A 885 -0.37 -40.12 10.74
CA LEU A 885 -1.05 -39.78 11.99
C LEU A 885 -0.07 -39.04 12.90
N GLN A 886 -0.47 -37.86 13.36
CA GLN A 886 0.31 -37.03 14.26
C GLN A 886 -0.54 -36.56 15.45
N ARG A 887 0.07 -36.52 16.64
CA ARG A 887 -0.56 -35.96 17.83
C ARG A 887 -0.50 -34.42 17.82
N LEU A 888 -1.63 -33.77 18.08
CA LEU A 888 -1.77 -32.32 18.27
C LEU A 888 -2.30 -32.02 19.68
N GLY A 889 -1.61 -31.20 20.49
CA GLY A 889 -2.09 -30.84 21.82
C GLY A 889 -1.08 -30.18 22.75
N ILE A 890 -1.55 -29.50 23.80
CA ILE A 890 -0.73 -28.72 24.77
C ILE A 890 -0.61 -29.48 26.12
N GLY A 891 -1.06 -30.73 26.19
CA GLY A 891 -0.92 -31.56 27.40
C GLY A 891 -1.55 -32.96 27.30
N PRO A 892 -1.45 -33.76 28.39
CA PRO A 892 -1.88 -35.16 28.40
C PRO A 892 -3.40 -35.34 28.22
N MET A 893 -4.22 -34.40 28.69
CA MET A 893 -5.69 -34.46 28.59
C MET A 893 -6.25 -33.64 27.42
N GLU A 894 -5.39 -32.98 26.65
CA GLU A 894 -5.72 -31.96 25.64
C GLU A 894 -5.09 -32.33 24.30
N CYS A 895 -5.36 -33.54 23.80
CA CYS A 895 -4.85 -34.02 22.53
C CYS A 895 -5.95 -34.36 21.51
N MET A 896 -5.66 -34.08 20.24
CA MET A 896 -6.31 -34.64 19.07
C MET A 896 -5.25 -35.39 18.25
N VAL A 897 -5.72 -36.23 17.34
CA VAL A 897 -4.88 -36.85 16.31
C VAL A 897 -5.27 -36.20 14.98
N GLU A 898 -4.28 -35.65 14.30
CA GLU A 898 -4.37 -35.23 12.92
C GLU A 898 -4.00 -36.41 12.03
N MET A 899 -4.90 -36.73 11.12
CA MET A 899 -4.69 -37.72 10.09
C MET A 899 -4.55 -36.98 8.76
N THR A 900 -3.35 -36.99 8.20
CA THR A 900 -3.04 -36.41 6.90
C THR A 900 -3.06 -37.51 5.85
N LEU A 901 -3.95 -37.37 4.87
CA LEU A 901 -4.15 -38.27 3.76
C LEU A 901 -3.49 -37.69 2.51
N ARG A 902 -2.72 -38.51 1.80
CA ARG A 902 -2.14 -38.16 0.49
C ARG A 902 -2.63 -39.14 -0.56
N ARG A 903 -3.27 -38.64 -1.62
CA ARG A 903 -3.88 -39.47 -2.68
C ARG A 903 -2.81 -40.17 -3.52
N ASN A 904 -2.99 -41.48 -3.79
CA ASN A 904 -2.05 -42.27 -4.61
C ASN A 904 -2.38 -42.24 -6.12
N GLY A 905 -3.62 -41.92 -6.50
CA GLY A 905 -4.10 -41.87 -7.89
C GLY A 905 -4.51 -40.47 -8.38
N PRO A 906 -4.92 -40.34 -9.66
CA PRO A 906 -5.48 -39.10 -10.20
C PRO A 906 -6.84 -38.77 -9.55
N ALA A 907 -7.28 -37.52 -9.69
CA ALA A 907 -8.52 -37.07 -9.09
C ALA A 907 -9.76 -37.68 -9.72
N HIS A 908 -10.76 -37.95 -8.89
CA HIS A 908 -12.09 -38.28 -9.37
C HIS A 908 -12.81 -37.01 -9.84
N LEU A 909 -12.89 -36.80 -11.15
CA LEU A 909 -13.64 -35.70 -11.74
C LEU A 909 -15.12 -36.08 -11.81
N LEU A 910 -15.88 -35.71 -10.78
CA LEU A 910 -17.29 -36.11 -10.66
C LEU A 910 -18.25 -34.92 -10.54
N ALA A 911 -19.47 -35.07 -11.04
CA ALA A 911 -20.56 -34.13 -10.87
C ALA A 911 -21.86 -34.88 -10.54
N LEU A 912 -22.63 -34.38 -9.57
CA LEU A 912 -23.96 -34.89 -9.24
C LEU A 912 -25.02 -33.94 -9.77
N THR A 913 -26.03 -34.47 -10.44
CA THR A 913 -27.20 -33.70 -10.88
C THR A 913 -28.49 -34.25 -10.28
N GLY A 914 -29.42 -33.34 -9.95
CA GLY A 914 -30.76 -33.71 -9.50
C GLY A 914 -31.72 -34.03 -10.66
N PRO A 915 -32.97 -34.41 -10.38
CA PRO A 915 -33.96 -34.84 -11.39
C PRO A 915 -34.24 -33.79 -12.47
N SER A 916 -34.10 -32.51 -12.13
CA SER A 916 -34.31 -31.38 -13.05
C SER A 916 -33.08 -31.05 -13.92
N GLY A 917 -32.01 -31.85 -13.86
CA GLY A 917 -30.76 -31.59 -14.58
C GLY A 917 -29.95 -30.43 -14.02
N ARG A 918 -30.12 -30.09 -12.74
CA ARG A 918 -29.33 -29.04 -12.06
C ARG A 918 -28.20 -29.66 -11.27
N VAL A 919 -27.02 -29.05 -11.32
CA VAL A 919 -25.83 -29.51 -10.59
C VAL A 919 -26.05 -29.34 -9.09
N ARG A 920 -25.94 -30.42 -8.32
CA ARG A 920 -25.98 -30.41 -6.85
C ARG A 920 -24.60 -30.50 -6.22
N TYR A 921 -23.65 -31.13 -6.91
CA TYR A 921 -22.27 -31.23 -6.47
C TYR A 921 -21.37 -31.30 -7.71
N ILE A 922 -20.17 -30.73 -7.63
CA ILE A 922 -19.14 -30.90 -8.64
C ILE A 922 -17.78 -30.86 -7.96
N ALA A 923 -16.91 -31.81 -8.29
CA ALA A 923 -15.54 -31.84 -7.80
C ALA A 923 -14.80 -30.57 -8.22
N SER A 924 -14.05 -29.97 -7.29
CA SER A 924 -13.30 -28.73 -7.53
C SER A 924 -12.33 -28.83 -8.69
N GLU A 925 -11.72 -29.99 -8.89
CA GLU A 925 -10.82 -30.24 -10.03
C GLU A 925 -11.56 -30.21 -11.37
N LEU A 926 -12.76 -30.79 -11.44
CA LEU A 926 -13.61 -30.75 -12.63
C LEU A 926 -14.11 -29.32 -12.90
N ALA A 927 -14.57 -28.61 -11.87
CA ALA A 927 -15.00 -27.22 -12.01
C ALA A 927 -13.85 -26.31 -12.51
N ARG A 928 -12.64 -26.50 -11.96
CA ARG A 928 -11.44 -25.76 -12.37
C ARG A 928 -11.05 -26.08 -13.82
N ALA A 929 -11.12 -27.36 -14.21
CA ALA A 929 -10.86 -27.77 -15.59
C ALA A 929 -11.87 -27.15 -16.58
N LEU A 930 -13.11 -26.91 -16.14
CA LEU A 930 -14.14 -26.15 -16.87
C LEU A 930 -13.99 -24.62 -16.76
N GLY A 931 -12.92 -24.12 -16.13
CA GLY A 931 -12.63 -22.69 -15.99
C GLY A 931 -13.56 -21.95 -15.02
N THR A 932 -14.09 -22.61 -13.99
CA THR A 932 -15.07 -22.04 -13.06
C THR A 932 -14.89 -22.55 -11.62
N SER A 933 -15.60 -21.95 -10.66
CA SER A 933 -15.67 -22.46 -9.28
C SER A 933 -16.87 -23.41 -9.09
N PRO A 934 -16.79 -24.37 -8.16
CA PRO A 934 -17.93 -25.22 -7.80
C PRO A 934 -19.17 -24.41 -7.37
N SER A 935 -18.95 -23.33 -6.62
CA SER A 935 -20.02 -22.44 -6.16
C SER A 935 -20.77 -21.74 -7.29
N ALA A 936 -20.10 -21.41 -8.40
CA ALA A 936 -20.73 -20.80 -9.55
C ALA A 936 -21.63 -21.77 -10.32
N LEU A 937 -21.30 -23.07 -10.28
CA LEU A 937 -22.08 -24.12 -10.94
C LEU A 937 -23.15 -24.75 -10.05
N TYR A 938 -23.09 -24.53 -8.74
CA TYR A 938 -24.10 -25.05 -7.82
C TYR A 938 -25.50 -24.54 -8.19
N ARG A 939 -26.45 -25.47 -8.34
CA ARG A 939 -27.83 -25.29 -8.81
C ARG A 939 -28.00 -24.74 -10.23
N GLN A 940 -26.92 -24.57 -11.00
CA GLN A 940 -27.03 -24.20 -12.40
C GLN A 940 -27.54 -25.38 -13.23
N PRO A 941 -28.28 -25.11 -14.32
CA PRO A 941 -28.67 -26.15 -15.27
C PRO A 941 -27.43 -26.73 -15.94
N LEU A 942 -27.41 -28.06 -16.13
CA LEU A 942 -26.32 -28.78 -16.78
C LEU A 942 -26.03 -28.27 -18.20
N GLY A 943 -27.02 -27.66 -18.86
CA GLY A 943 -26.83 -27.06 -20.19
C GLY A 943 -25.82 -25.90 -20.23
N ASP A 944 -25.57 -25.21 -19.10
CA ASP A 944 -24.66 -24.05 -19.08
C ASP A 944 -23.18 -24.44 -19.17
N ILE A 945 -22.86 -25.70 -18.87
CA ILE A 945 -21.50 -26.26 -18.99
C ILE A 945 -21.27 -26.98 -20.32
N MET A 946 -22.18 -26.83 -21.28
CA MET A 946 -22.12 -27.46 -22.59
C MET A 946 -22.06 -26.41 -23.72
N PRO A 947 -21.42 -26.72 -24.85
CA PRO A 947 -21.39 -25.83 -26.00
C PRO A 947 -22.79 -25.69 -26.62
N GLN A 948 -23.09 -24.53 -27.21
CA GLN A 948 -24.33 -24.35 -27.97
C GLN A 948 -24.24 -25.09 -29.32
N PRO A 949 -25.33 -25.69 -29.82
CA PRO A 949 -26.71 -25.64 -29.33
C PRO A 949 -27.06 -26.69 -28.26
N TRP A 950 -26.14 -27.57 -27.85
CA TRP A 950 -26.44 -28.67 -26.92
C TRP A 950 -26.89 -28.19 -25.54
N GLY A 951 -26.33 -27.07 -25.07
CA GLY A 951 -26.75 -26.46 -23.80
C GLY A 951 -28.23 -26.09 -23.75
N THR A 952 -28.77 -25.49 -24.82
CA THR A 952 -30.20 -25.12 -24.90
C THR A 952 -31.12 -26.34 -25.04
N LEU A 953 -30.66 -27.38 -25.74
CA LEU A 953 -31.43 -28.60 -25.98
C LEU A 953 -31.51 -29.51 -24.75
N HIS A 954 -30.47 -29.53 -23.91
CA HIS A 954 -30.38 -30.44 -22.76
C HIS A 954 -31.51 -30.27 -21.74
N ALA A 955 -32.01 -29.04 -21.57
CA ALA A 955 -33.12 -28.75 -20.66
C ALA A 955 -34.46 -29.38 -21.13
N ALA A 956 -34.65 -29.52 -22.45
CA ALA A 956 -35.83 -30.16 -23.03
C ALA A 956 -35.75 -31.69 -22.94
N TRP A 957 -34.55 -32.26 -23.17
CA TRP A 957 -34.32 -33.72 -23.07
C TRP A 957 -34.52 -34.28 -21.66
N ILE A 958 -34.04 -33.57 -20.64
CA ILE A 958 -34.18 -34.01 -19.24
C ILE A 958 -35.65 -33.93 -18.79
N LYS A 959 -36.40 -32.91 -19.24
CA LYS A 959 -37.85 -32.79 -18.97
C LYS A 959 -38.67 -33.87 -19.68
N GLY A 960 -38.31 -34.24 -20.91
CA GLY A 960 -38.99 -35.28 -21.68
C GLY A 960 -38.87 -36.69 -21.08
N MET A 961 -37.81 -36.96 -20.31
CA MET A 961 -37.63 -38.23 -19.60
C MET A 961 -38.62 -38.42 -18.43
N GLY A 962 -39.12 -37.33 -17.84
CA GLY A 962 -40.00 -37.38 -16.67
C GLY A 962 -41.48 -37.65 -16.96
N SER A 963 -41.91 -37.58 -18.23
CA SER A 963 -43.34 -37.64 -18.61
C SER A 963 -43.75 -38.87 -19.43
N GLN A 964 -42.89 -39.88 -19.57
CA GLN A 964 -43.19 -41.08 -20.36
C GLN A 964 -43.42 -42.29 -19.46
N SER A 965 -44.48 -43.05 -19.78
CA SER A 965 -44.88 -44.26 -19.05
C SER A 965 -43.78 -45.32 -19.04
N ALA A 966 -43.84 -46.20 -18.04
CA ALA A 966 -42.88 -47.29 -17.81
C ALA A 966 -42.66 -48.24 -19.02
N SER A 967 -43.53 -48.23 -20.04
CA SER A 967 -43.36 -49.03 -21.26
C SER A 967 -42.41 -48.40 -22.30
N ALA A 968 -42.15 -47.08 -22.26
CA ALA A 968 -41.18 -46.42 -23.12
C ALA A 968 -39.75 -46.46 -22.53
N ALA A 969 -39.62 -46.57 -21.20
CA ALA A 969 -38.35 -46.69 -20.51
C ALA A 969 -37.55 -47.95 -20.92
N ALA A 970 -38.24 -49.03 -21.32
CA ALA A 970 -37.62 -50.25 -21.83
C ALA A 970 -37.01 -50.08 -23.24
N ALA A 971 -37.52 -49.16 -24.06
CA ALA A 971 -36.97 -48.85 -25.38
C ALA A 971 -35.83 -47.80 -25.32
N VAL A 972 -35.78 -46.98 -24.26
CA VAL A 972 -34.78 -45.92 -24.05
C VAL A 972 -33.62 -46.34 -23.14
N GLY A 973 -33.70 -47.52 -22.51
CA GLY A 973 -32.56 -48.17 -21.85
C GLY A 973 -31.44 -48.58 -22.81
N ALA A 974 -31.72 -48.62 -24.12
CA ALA A 974 -30.70 -48.72 -25.14
C ALA A 974 -29.93 -47.39 -25.22
N ILE A 975 -28.66 -47.43 -24.85
CA ILE A 975 -27.71 -46.33 -25.06
C ILE A 975 -27.86 -45.82 -26.50
N VAL A 976 -28.35 -44.59 -26.66
CA VAL A 976 -28.49 -43.98 -27.99
C VAL A 976 -27.09 -43.84 -28.58
N PRO A 977 -26.78 -44.46 -29.75
CA PRO A 977 -25.48 -44.36 -30.39
C PRO A 977 -25.09 -42.90 -30.64
N GLY A 978 -23.86 -42.52 -30.26
CA GLY A 978 -23.38 -41.14 -30.38
C GLY A 978 -24.00 -40.15 -29.39
N SER A 979 -24.49 -40.63 -28.24
CA SER A 979 -24.85 -39.79 -27.09
C SER A 979 -23.77 -39.84 -26.02
N CYS A 980 -23.70 -38.85 -25.12
CA CYS A 980 -22.76 -38.87 -24.00
C CYS A 980 -22.91 -40.10 -23.09
N ARG A 981 -24.08 -40.77 -23.10
CA ARG A 981 -24.34 -42.01 -22.37
C ARG A 981 -23.67 -43.23 -23.00
N SER A 982 -23.17 -43.13 -24.22
CA SER A 982 -22.46 -44.22 -24.91
C SER A 982 -20.96 -44.25 -24.63
N GLY A 983 -20.46 -43.40 -23.73
CA GLY A 983 -19.03 -43.31 -23.45
C GLY A 983 -18.21 -42.69 -24.59
N ILE A 984 -18.87 -42.02 -25.55
CA ILE A 984 -18.15 -41.25 -26.58
C ILE A 984 -17.56 -39.98 -25.96
N THR A 985 -16.41 -39.55 -26.47
CA THR A 985 -15.75 -38.33 -26.04
C THR A 985 -16.60 -37.12 -26.43
N THR A 986 -16.85 -36.26 -25.45
CA THR A 986 -17.68 -35.07 -25.56
C THR A 986 -16.91 -33.82 -25.17
N VAL A 987 -17.31 -32.69 -25.74
CA VAL A 987 -16.73 -31.39 -25.40
C VAL A 987 -17.54 -30.79 -24.26
N LEU A 988 -16.87 -30.50 -23.14
CA LEU A 988 -17.45 -29.75 -22.02
C LEU A 988 -16.82 -28.36 -21.96
N GLY A 989 -17.65 -27.37 -21.64
CA GLY A 989 -17.29 -25.96 -21.65
C GLY A 989 -18.34 -25.13 -22.38
N SER A 990 -18.65 -23.95 -21.84
CA SER A 990 -19.52 -22.97 -22.50
C SER A 990 -18.86 -22.45 -23.79
N SER A 991 -19.63 -21.94 -24.76
CA SER A 991 -19.07 -21.28 -25.96
C SER A 991 -18.15 -20.10 -25.63
N LEU A 992 -18.28 -19.51 -24.43
CA LEU A 992 -17.50 -18.38 -23.94
C LEU A 992 -16.29 -18.78 -23.07
N ARG A 993 -16.09 -20.06 -22.76
CA ARG A 993 -15.04 -20.55 -21.82
C ARG A 993 -14.21 -21.68 -22.45
N MET A 994 -13.06 -22.01 -21.85
CA MET A 994 -12.19 -23.09 -22.35
C MET A 994 -12.99 -24.39 -22.47
N GLN A 995 -12.88 -25.01 -23.65
CA GLN A 995 -13.52 -26.27 -24.00
C GLN A 995 -12.52 -27.42 -23.83
N GLY A 996 -12.86 -28.41 -23.03
CA GLY A 996 -12.07 -29.63 -22.83
C GLY A 996 -12.79 -30.87 -23.36
N TYR A 997 -12.03 -31.90 -23.74
CA TYR A 997 -12.54 -33.18 -24.21
C TYR A 997 -12.62 -34.17 -23.04
N TYR A 998 -13.79 -34.77 -22.84
CA TYR A 998 -14.05 -35.71 -21.74
C TYR A 998 -14.89 -36.89 -22.19
N ARG A 999 -14.51 -38.09 -21.76
CA ARG A 999 -15.35 -39.28 -21.79
C ARG A 999 -16.24 -39.27 -20.55
N LEU A 1000 -17.53 -39.50 -20.72
CA LEU A 1000 -18.51 -39.44 -19.64
C LEU A 1000 -19.05 -40.82 -19.30
N ALA A 1001 -19.03 -41.17 -18.01
CA ALA A 1001 -19.76 -42.31 -17.47
C ALA A 1001 -20.89 -41.79 -16.56
N ILE A 1002 -22.13 -42.17 -16.88
CA ILE A 1002 -23.31 -41.67 -16.18
C ILE A 1002 -24.02 -42.85 -15.50
N SER A 1003 -24.07 -42.84 -14.18
CA SER A 1003 -24.87 -43.77 -13.38
C SER A 1003 -26.04 -43.02 -12.72
N SER A 1004 -27.13 -43.74 -12.47
CA SER A 1004 -28.33 -43.16 -11.82
C SER A 1004 -28.67 -43.99 -10.60
N ASN A 1005 -28.71 -43.36 -9.43
CA ASN A 1005 -29.02 -44.01 -8.16
C ASN A 1005 -30.25 -43.33 -7.51
N ASP A 1006 -31.15 -44.14 -6.97
CA ASP A 1006 -32.28 -43.68 -6.15
C ASP A 1006 -31.87 -43.64 -4.68
N ASP A 1007 -31.68 -42.43 -4.16
CA ASP A 1007 -31.20 -42.21 -2.79
C ASP A 1007 -32.21 -41.32 -2.04
N ALA A 1008 -32.92 -41.90 -1.07
CA ALA A 1008 -33.98 -41.26 -0.28
C ALA A 1008 -35.19 -40.71 -1.09
N GLY A 1009 -35.58 -41.37 -2.18
CA GLY A 1009 -36.78 -41.05 -2.96
C GLY A 1009 -36.60 -39.95 -4.01
N GLU A 1010 -35.36 -39.56 -4.30
CA GLU A 1010 -35.03 -38.57 -5.34
C GLU A 1010 -33.98 -39.16 -6.30
N MET A 1011 -34.34 -39.35 -7.57
CA MET A 1011 -33.44 -39.81 -8.64
C MET A 1011 -32.24 -38.86 -8.79
N ARG A 1012 -31.01 -39.38 -8.64
CA ARG A 1012 -29.76 -38.62 -8.82
C ARG A 1012 -28.93 -39.24 -9.94
N HIS A 1013 -28.32 -38.39 -10.76
CA HIS A 1013 -27.35 -38.83 -11.76
C HIS A 1013 -25.93 -38.46 -11.31
N VAL A 1014 -25.06 -39.47 -11.24
CA VAL A 1014 -23.62 -39.32 -11.04
C VAL A 1014 -22.97 -39.30 -12.41
N VAL A 1015 -22.24 -38.23 -12.71
CA VAL A 1015 -21.50 -38.05 -13.96
C VAL A 1015 -20.02 -38.06 -13.62
N GLU A 1016 -19.33 -39.12 -14.01
CA GLU A 1016 -17.88 -39.21 -13.95
C GLU A 1016 -17.30 -38.76 -15.31
N ALA A 1017 -16.30 -37.89 -15.25
CA ALA A 1017 -15.61 -37.38 -16.42
C ALA A 1017 -14.17 -37.88 -16.43
N GLU A 1018 -13.73 -38.42 -17.56
CA GLU A 1018 -12.34 -38.79 -17.79
C GLU A 1018 -11.77 -37.86 -18.87
N PRO A 1019 -10.66 -37.17 -18.62
CA PRO A 1019 -10.07 -36.28 -19.63
C PRO A 1019 -9.58 -37.10 -20.83
N SER A 1020 -9.85 -36.60 -22.03
CA SER A 1020 -9.42 -37.21 -23.30
C SER A 1020 -8.70 -36.18 -24.17
N THR A 1021 -7.92 -36.63 -25.13
CA THR A 1021 -7.22 -35.75 -26.07
C THR A 1021 -8.10 -35.38 -27.26
N ARG A 1022 -7.75 -34.30 -27.96
CA ARG A 1022 -8.46 -33.89 -29.19
C ARG A 1022 -8.35 -34.94 -30.29
N GLU A 1023 -7.23 -35.64 -30.38
CA GLU A 1023 -6.98 -36.68 -31.38
C GLU A 1023 -7.86 -37.90 -31.14
N GLU A 1024 -7.95 -38.39 -29.89
CA GLU A 1024 -8.87 -39.47 -29.49
C GLU A 1024 -10.33 -39.09 -29.76
N ALA A 1025 -10.72 -37.85 -29.49
CA ALA A 1025 -12.08 -37.38 -29.76
C ALA A 1025 -12.41 -37.33 -31.26
N LEU A 1026 -11.41 -37.08 -32.12
CA LEU A 1026 -11.56 -37.03 -33.57
C LEU A 1026 -11.53 -38.43 -34.19
N SER A 1027 -10.70 -39.34 -33.67
CA SER A 1027 -10.65 -40.73 -34.16
C SER A 1027 -11.98 -41.46 -33.93
N GLU A 1028 -12.67 -41.19 -32.83
CA GLU A 1028 -14.02 -41.74 -32.55
C GLU A 1028 -15.11 -41.28 -33.56
N ARG A 1029 -14.80 -40.33 -34.46
CA ARG A 1029 -15.75 -39.70 -35.41
C ARG A 1029 -15.21 -39.58 -36.84
N ARG A 1030 -14.21 -40.40 -37.17
CA ARG A 1030 -13.55 -40.45 -38.48
C ARG A 1030 -13.87 -41.77 -39.17
N LEU A 1031 -13.92 -41.75 -40.49
CA LEU A 1031 -13.97 -42.94 -41.34
C LEU A 1031 -12.81 -42.87 -42.31
N VAL A 1032 -12.01 -43.94 -42.36
CA VAL A 1032 -10.88 -44.06 -43.28
C VAL A 1032 -11.29 -45.00 -44.41
N LEU A 1033 -11.17 -44.51 -45.64
CA LEU A 1033 -11.37 -45.30 -46.85
C LEU A 1033 -10.04 -45.42 -47.56
N THR A 1034 -9.66 -46.64 -47.90
CA THR A 1034 -8.58 -46.91 -48.82
C THR A 1034 -9.17 -47.07 -50.21
N VAL A 1035 -8.66 -46.33 -51.19
CA VAL A 1035 -9.10 -46.41 -52.59
C VAL A 1035 -7.95 -46.77 -53.52
N ASP A 1036 -8.27 -47.48 -54.60
CA ASP A 1036 -7.34 -47.72 -55.70
C ASP A 1036 -7.22 -46.51 -56.64
N ALA A 1037 -6.34 -46.64 -57.64
CA ALA A 1037 -6.05 -45.58 -58.60
C ALA A 1037 -7.26 -45.17 -59.49
N ASP A 1038 -8.25 -46.05 -59.63
CA ASP A 1038 -9.50 -45.81 -60.37
C ASP A 1038 -10.61 -45.20 -59.49
N GLY A 1039 -10.32 -45.01 -58.19
CA GLY A 1039 -11.24 -44.41 -57.23
C GLY A 1039 -12.25 -45.39 -56.66
N ILE A 1040 -11.97 -46.69 -56.70
CA ILE A 1040 -12.80 -47.74 -56.09
C ILE A 1040 -12.28 -48.00 -54.67
N VAL A 1041 -13.20 -48.10 -53.72
CA VAL A 1041 -12.86 -48.35 -52.31
C VAL A 1041 -12.43 -49.80 -52.11
N THR A 1042 -11.15 -50.02 -51.77
CA THR A 1042 -10.52 -51.33 -51.57
C THR A 1042 -10.57 -51.79 -50.11
N GLU A 1043 -10.38 -50.87 -49.16
CA GLU A 1043 -10.48 -51.14 -47.73
C GLU A 1043 -11.24 -50.03 -47.00
N VAL A 1044 -11.86 -50.38 -45.88
CA VAL A 1044 -12.65 -49.46 -45.06
C VAL A 1044 -12.42 -49.77 -43.60
N ASP A 1045 -12.04 -48.77 -42.81
CA ASP A 1045 -11.92 -48.88 -41.36
C ASP A 1045 -13.30 -49.06 -40.69
N ASP A 1046 -13.34 -49.64 -39.49
CA ASP A 1046 -14.56 -49.91 -38.71
C ASP A 1046 -15.13 -48.60 -38.09
N GLY A 1047 -15.34 -47.59 -38.94
CA GLY A 1047 -15.88 -46.30 -38.55
C GLY A 1047 -17.31 -46.40 -37.99
N PRO A 1048 -17.76 -45.40 -37.21
CA PRO A 1048 -19.04 -45.46 -36.52
C PRO A 1048 -20.22 -45.48 -37.50
N THR A 1049 -20.86 -46.65 -37.66
CA THR A 1049 -22.06 -46.86 -38.50
C THR A 1049 -23.17 -45.84 -38.21
N TRP A 1050 -23.31 -45.42 -36.94
CA TRP A 1050 -24.32 -44.45 -36.51
C TRP A 1050 -24.07 -43.02 -37.02
N LEU A 1051 -22.82 -42.65 -37.35
CA LEU A 1051 -22.46 -41.32 -37.81
C LEU A 1051 -22.79 -41.14 -39.30
N TYR A 1052 -22.56 -42.18 -40.10
CA TYR A 1052 -22.72 -42.15 -41.56
C TYR A 1052 -24.09 -42.65 -42.01
N GLY A 1053 -24.85 -43.32 -41.14
CA GLY A 1053 -26.19 -43.83 -41.45
C GLY A 1053 -26.20 -45.09 -42.32
N PHE A 1054 -25.03 -45.64 -42.64
CA PHE A 1054 -24.82 -46.90 -43.35
C PHE A 1054 -23.62 -47.65 -42.74
N SER A 1055 -23.54 -48.97 -42.96
CA SER A 1055 -22.38 -49.76 -42.53
C SER A 1055 -21.20 -49.47 -43.44
N PRO A 1056 -20.04 -49.01 -42.93
CA PRO A 1056 -18.89 -48.64 -43.77
C PRO A 1056 -18.44 -49.75 -44.74
N LYS A 1057 -18.63 -51.01 -44.36
CA LYS A 1057 -18.33 -52.19 -45.20
C LYS A 1057 -19.14 -52.24 -46.51
N GLN A 1058 -20.24 -51.50 -46.61
CA GLN A 1058 -21.04 -51.39 -47.84
C GLN A 1058 -20.39 -50.51 -48.91
N LEU A 1059 -19.35 -49.75 -48.55
CA LEU A 1059 -18.57 -48.92 -49.48
C LEU A 1059 -17.52 -49.74 -50.24
N LEU A 1060 -17.12 -50.91 -49.72
CA LEU A 1060 -16.15 -51.79 -50.38
C LEU A 1060 -16.61 -52.14 -51.80
N GLY A 1061 -15.75 -51.90 -52.78
CA GLY A 1061 -15.99 -52.15 -54.20
C GLY A 1061 -16.85 -51.10 -54.91
N ARG A 1062 -17.24 -50.00 -54.26
CA ARG A 1062 -17.94 -48.87 -54.89
C ARG A 1062 -16.99 -47.77 -55.33
N SER A 1063 -17.37 -47.02 -56.37
CA SER A 1063 -16.65 -45.82 -56.77
C SER A 1063 -16.87 -44.69 -55.78
N LEU A 1064 -15.83 -43.92 -55.48
CA LEU A 1064 -15.87 -42.75 -54.62
C LEU A 1064 -16.89 -41.69 -55.10
N ALA A 1065 -17.12 -41.61 -56.42
CA ALA A 1065 -18.09 -40.69 -57.02
C ALA A 1065 -19.56 -41.03 -56.68
N ASP A 1066 -19.85 -42.29 -56.34
CA ASP A 1066 -21.19 -42.68 -55.89
C ASP A 1066 -21.48 -42.19 -54.47
N VAL A 1067 -20.44 -41.93 -53.69
CA VAL A 1067 -20.49 -41.60 -52.27
C VAL A 1067 -20.37 -40.10 -52.03
N VAL A 1068 -19.62 -39.40 -52.89
CA VAL A 1068 -19.31 -37.97 -52.78
C VAL A 1068 -20.02 -37.17 -53.87
N THR A 1069 -21.05 -36.42 -53.49
CA THR A 1069 -21.96 -35.74 -54.44
C THR A 1069 -21.29 -34.67 -55.31
N THR A 1070 -20.22 -34.01 -54.83
CA THR A 1070 -19.42 -33.07 -55.64
C THR A 1070 -18.63 -33.72 -56.77
N LEU A 1071 -18.56 -35.06 -56.82
CA LEU A 1071 -17.86 -35.82 -57.86
C LEU A 1071 -18.83 -36.47 -58.86
N ARG A 1072 -20.14 -36.16 -58.81
CA ARG A 1072 -21.13 -36.64 -59.78
C ARG A 1072 -21.32 -35.65 -60.93
N PRO A 1073 -21.22 -36.08 -62.21
CA PRO A 1073 -21.62 -35.25 -63.34
C PRO A 1073 -23.15 -35.03 -63.34
N ALA A 1074 -23.60 -33.79 -63.58
CA ALA A 1074 -25.02 -33.43 -63.51
C ALA A 1074 -25.84 -34.05 -64.66
N ARG A 1075 -26.87 -34.84 -64.32
CA ARG A 1075 -27.79 -35.45 -65.31
C ARG A 1075 -28.91 -34.47 -65.67
N ARG A 1076 -29.02 -34.08 -66.94
CA ARG A 1076 -30.11 -33.25 -67.52
C ARG A 1076 -31.34 -34.12 -67.81
N GLU A 1077 -32.44 -34.00 -67.06
CA GLU A 1077 -33.76 -34.51 -67.47
C GLU A 1077 -34.92 -33.60 -67.01
N GLY A 1078 -35.61 -33.01 -68.00
CA GLY A 1078 -37.02 -33.32 -68.30
C GLY A 1078 -38.14 -32.75 -67.41
N ALA A 1079 -38.94 -31.86 -67.98
CA ALA A 1079 -40.17 -31.30 -67.45
C ALA A 1079 -41.29 -32.33 -67.19
N ASP A 1080 -42.09 -32.13 -66.14
CA ASP A 1080 -43.56 -32.17 -66.20
C ASP A 1080 -44.24 -31.72 -64.88
N GLY A 1081 -45.22 -30.81 -64.98
CA GLY A 1081 -46.51 -30.97 -64.27
C GLY A 1081 -46.89 -30.06 -63.08
N SER A 1082 -47.48 -28.88 -63.39
CA SER A 1082 -48.59 -28.18 -62.68
C SER A 1082 -48.38 -27.64 -61.25
N GLY A 1083 -48.78 -26.41 -60.87
CA GLY A 1083 -49.49 -25.32 -61.54
C GLY A 1083 -49.86 -24.21 -60.53
N GLY A 1084 -50.12 -22.99 -61.04
CA GLY A 1084 -51.04 -22.03 -60.40
C GLY A 1084 -50.45 -20.85 -59.63
N CYS A 1085 -50.22 -19.73 -60.34
CA CYS A 1085 -50.20 -18.33 -59.86
C CYS A 1085 -51.67 -17.81 -59.63
N PRO A 1086 -51.98 -16.56 -59.18
CA PRO A 1086 -51.17 -15.32 -59.30
C PRO A 1086 -51.34 -14.19 -58.23
N ASP A 1087 -50.70 -13.05 -58.55
CA ASP A 1087 -50.90 -11.64 -58.14
C ASP A 1087 -50.03 -11.10 -56.98
N GLY A 1088 -49.23 -10.03 -57.12
CA GLY A 1088 -48.94 -9.15 -58.25
C GLY A 1088 -48.03 -7.97 -57.87
N ALA A 1089 -47.29 -7.49 -58.87
CA ALA A 1089 -46.78 -6.14 -59.15
C ALA A 1089 -45.52 -5.53 -58.48
N ASP A 1090 -44.78 -4.86 -59.38
CA ASP A 1090 -43.66 -3.90 -59.29
C ASP A 1090 -42.26 -4.45 -58.89
N GLY A 1091 -41.19 -4.34 -59.68
CA GLY A 1091 -40.90 -3.61 -60.91
C GLY A 1091 -39.43 -3.16 -60.86
N GLY A 1092 -38.59 -3.50 -61.86
CA GLY A 1092 -37.22 -2.97 -61.96
C GLY A 1092 -36.24 -3.86 -62.72
N ALA A 1093 -36.03 -3.53 -63.99
CA ALA A 1093 -35.08 -4.16 -64.90
C ALA A 1093 -33.64 -3.65 -64.72
N VAL A 1094 -32.65 -4.53 -64.91
CA VAL A 1094 -31.36 -4.22 -65.56
C VAL A 1094 -30.96 -5.41 -66.44
N ASN A 1095 -30.68 -5.11 -67.71
CA ASN A 1095 -30.25 -6.01 -68.78
C ASN A 1095 -28.72 -6.24 -68.75
N ASN A 1096 -28.32 -7.49 -69.04
CA ASN A 1096 -27.22 -7.95 -69.92
C ASN A 1096 -25.74 -7.59 -69.60
N PRO A 1097 -24.76 -8.25 -70.25
CA PRO A 1097 -24.62 -9.68 -70.61
C PRO A 1097 -23.19 -10.19 -70.27
N GLU A 1098 -22.82 -11.37 -70.78
CA GLU A 1098 -21.45 -11.87 -71.06
C GLU A 1098 -20.88 -12.99 -70.16
N GLU A 1099 -20.36 -13.99 -70.88
CA GLU A 1099 -19.40 -15.05 -70.50
C GLU A 1099 -19.97 -16.32 -69.84
N GLU A 1100 -20.61 -17.16 -70.68
CA GLU A 1100 -20.52 -18.62 -70.51
C GLU A 1100 -19.09 -19.05 -70.88
N GLU A 1101 -18.21 -19.16 -69.87
CA GLU A 1101 -17.01 -19.99 -69.95
C GLU A 1101 -17.41 -21.45 -69.68
N GLU A 1102 -17.14 -22.31 -70.65
CA GLU A 1102 -17.20 -23.77 -70.54
C GLU A 1102 -16.28 -24.24 -69.40
N GLY A 1103 -16.85 -24.60 -68.26
CA GLY A 1103 -16.13 -25.29 -67.19
C GLY A 1103 -15.95 -26.76 -67.55
N GLU A 1104 -14.72 -27.16 -67.88
CA GLU A 1104 -14.28 -28.56 -68.05
C GLU A 1104 -14.70 -29.43 -66.84
N ASP A 1105 -15.51 -30.46 -67.10
CA ASP A 1105 -15.87 -31.49 -66.13
C ASP A 1105 -14.62 -32.33 -65.78
N VAL A 1106 -14.01 -32.08 -64.60
CA VAL A 1106 -12.83 -32.83 -64.12
C VAL A 1106 -13.22 -34.27 -63.80
N SER A 1107 -12.52 -35.22 -64.40
CA SER A 1107 -12.74 -36.65 -64.16
C SER A 1107 -12.29 -37.08 -62.76
N VAL A 1108 -12.94 -38.08 -62.16
CA VAL A 1108 -12.62 -38.61 -60.82
C VAL A 1108 -11.13 -39.00 -60.70
N THR A 1109 -10.57 -39.52 -61.78
CA THR A 1109 -9.16 -39.88 -61.95
C THR A 1109 -8.22 -38.67 -61.92
N GLU A 1110 -8.58 -37.55 -62.53
CA GLU A 1110 -7.78 -36.31 -62.46
C GLU A 1110 -7.76 -35.73 -61.04
N LEU A 1111 -8.89 -35.75 -60.34
CA LEU A 1111 -8.96 -35.27 -58.95
C LEU A 1111 -8.12 -36.14 -58.01
N LEU A 1112 -8.21 -37.47 -58.14
CA LEU A 1112 -7.38 -38.39 -57.37
C LEU A 1112 -5.90 -38.19 -57.66
N SER A 1113 -5.50 -37.99 -58.92
CA SER A 1113 -4.11 -37.68 -59.29
C SER A 1113 -3.59 -36.41 -58.59
N LEU A 1114 -4.45 -35.39 -58.45
CA LEU A 1114 -4.11 -34.13 -57.80
C LEU A 1114 -4.00 -34.27 -56.27
N LEU A 1115 -4.88 -35.07 -55.66
CA LEU A 1115 -4.84 -35.41 -54.24
C LEU A 1115 -3.60 -36.25 -53.89
N ILE A 1116 -3.25 -37.23 -54.73
CA ILE A 1116 -2.04 -38.06 -54.59
C ILE A 1116 -0.77 -37.19 -54.70
N THR A 1117 -0.72 -36.31 -55.71
CA THR A 1117 0.43 -35.40 -55.90
C THR A 1117 0.63 -34.47 -54.70
N LYS A 1118 -0.47 -33.96 -54.10
CA LYS A 1118 -0.39 -33.16 -52.87
C LYS A 1118 -0.03 -33.98 -51.62
N ALA A 1119 -0.51 -35.21 -51.51
CA ALA A 1119 -0.16 -36.10 -50.41
C ALA A 1119 1.32 -36.52 -50.44
N MET A 1120 1.91 -36.70 -51.63
CA MET A 1120 3.36 -36.93 -51.78
C MET A 1120 4.23 -35.71 -51.41
N MET A 1121 3.69 -34.50 -51.51
CA MET A 1121 4.39 -33.25 -51.15
C MET A 1121 4.39 -32.96 -49.64
N GLN A 1122 3.40 -33.48 -48.89
CA GLN A 1122 3.27 -33.27 -47.43
C GLN A 1122 2.72 -34.53 -46.74
N ASN A 1123 3.53 -35.14 -45.87
CA ASN A 1123 3.10 -36.29 -45.07
C ASN A 1123 1.98 -35.89 -44.08
N GLY A 1124 0.90 -36.66 -44.04
CA GLY A 1124 -0.18 -36.54 -43.04
C GLY A 1124 -1.30 -35.54 -43.37
N VAL A 1125 -1.49 -35.19 -44.65
CA VAL A 1125 -2.58 -34.29 -45.07
C VAL A 1125 -3.90 -35.06 -45.22
N SER A 1126 -4.90 -34.69 -44.42
CA SER A 1126 -6.26 -35.24 -44.47
C SER A 1126 -7.24 -34.31 -45.18
N TRP A 1127 -8.14 -34.88 -45.97
CA TRP A 1127 -9.11 -34.14 -46.78
C TRP A 1127 -10.49 -34.18 -46.11
N ARG A 1128 -11.27 -33.09 -46.18
CA ARG A 1128 -12.64 -33.06 -45.64
C ARG A 1128 -13.63 -33.16 -46.78
N VAL A 1129 -14.45 -34.20 -46.77
CA VAL A 1129 -15.49 -34.42 -47.78
C VAL A 1129 -16.87 -34.38 -47.12
N GLY A 1130 -17.74 -33.50 -47.60
CA GLY A 1130 -19.12 -33.40 -47.10
C GLY A 1130 -20.00 -34.49 -47.69
N VAL A 1131 -20.55 -35.37 -46.86
CA VAL A 1131 -21.53 -36.38 -47.26
C VAL A 1131 -22.93 -35.86 -46.92
N THR A 1132 -23.85 -35.89 -47.88
CA THR A 1132 -25.28 -35.55 -47.66
C THR A 1132 -26.15 -36.75 -48.04
N VAL A 1133 -27.13 -37.08 -47.19
CA VAL A 1133 -28.10 -38.17 -47.43
C VAL A 1133 -29.41 -37.55 -47.95
N PRO A 1134 -30.02 -38.07 -49.03
CA PRO A 1134 -31.35 -37.63 -49.45
C PRO A 1134 -32.39 -38.18 -48.46
N THR A 1135 -33.27 -37.33 -47.92
CA THR A 1135 -34.36 -37.77 -47.04
C THR A 1135 -35.69 -37.18 -47.48
N GLU A 1136 -36.74 -38.00 -47.44
CA GLU A 1136 -38.12 -37.57 -47.67
C GLU A 1136 -38.63 -36.66 -46.54
N GLU A 1137 -39.33 -35.61 -46.93
CA GLU A 1137 -39.71 -34.48 -46.07
C GLU A 1137 -40.73 -34.84 -44.97
N ALA A 1138 -41.41 -35.98 -45.09
CA ALA A 1138 -42.39 -36.49 -44.14
C ALA A 1138 -41.76 -37.00 -42.83
N GLU A 1139 -40.59 -37.66 -42.87
CA GLU A 1139 -39.90 -38.15 -41.67
C GLU A 1139 -39.34 -37.01 -40.81
N LEU A 1140 -38.96 -35.91 -41.46
CA LEU A 1140 -38.44 -34.70 -40.81
C LEU A 1140 -39.50 -33.92 -40.04
N GLN A 1141 -40.76 -33.98 -40.48
CA GLN A 1141 -41.87 -33.30 -39.80
C GLN A 1141 -42.29 -34.02 -38.50
N ALA A 1142 -42.17 -35.36 -38.45
CA ALA A 1142 -42.54 -36.15 -37.27
C ALA A 1142 -41.68 -35.87 -36.02
N LEU A 1143 -40.49 -35.28 -36.19
CA LEU A 1143 -39.52 -35.02 -35.12
C LEU A 1143 -39.73 -33.70 -34.35
N GLY A 1144 -40.67 -32.84 -34.78
CA GLY A 1144 -41.03 -31.62 -34.07
C GLY A 1144 -39.84 -30.70 -33.74
N VAL A 1145 -39.71 -30.26 -32.48
CA VAL A 1145 -38.64 -29.35 -32.01
C VAL A 1145 -37.23 -29.96 -32.13
N MET A 1146 -37.15 -31.30 -32.21
CA MET A 1146 -35.90 -32.04 -32.39
C MET A 1146 -35.40 -32.01 -33.84
N ARG A 1147 -36.24 -31.62 -34.80
CA ARG A 1147 -35.93 -31.56 -36.24
C ARG A 1147 -34.63 -30.80 -36.51
N HIS A 1148 -34.47 -29.62 -35.93
CA HIS A 1148 -33.27 -28.79 -36.13
C HIS A 1148 -32.02 -29.41 -35.51
N ALA A 1149 -32.14 -30.16 -34.40
CA ALA A 1149 -31.03 -30.83 -33.76
C ALA A 1149 -30.60 -32.10 -34.50
N VAL A 1150 -31.55 -32.89 -35.01
CA VAL A 1150 -31.29 -34.09 -35.84
C VAL A 1150 -30.71 -33.68 -37.19
N MET A 1151 -31.23 -32.60 -37.80
CA MET A 1151 -30.63 -31.96 -38.97
C MET A 1151 -29.20 -31.51 -38.66
N ALA A 1152 -28.97 -30.75 -37.59
CA ALA A 1152 -27.62 -30.31 -37.19
C ALA A 1152 -26.64 -31.47 -36.92
N LYS A 1153 -27.12 -32.59 -36.37
CA LYS A 1153 -26.34 -33.82 -36.14
C LYS A 1153 -26.03 -34.58 -37.44
N ARG A 1154 -26.88 -34.44 -38.46
CA ARG A 1154 -26.72 -35.04 -39.79
C ARG A 1154 -26.04 -34.10 -40.81
N THR A 1155 -25.86 -32.83 -40.49
CA THR A 1155 -25.18 -31.82 -41.34
C THR A 1155 -23.78 -31.45 -40.86
N THR A 1156 -23.25 -32.08 -39.80
CA THR A 1156 -21.81 -31.93 -39.51
C THR A 1156 -21.04 -32.61 -40.64
N PRO A 1157 -20.06 -31.95 -41.29
CA PRO A 1157 -19.19 -32.63 -42.24
C PRO A 1157 -18.49 -33.76 -41.50
N ALA A 1158 -18.87 -35.00 -41.81
CA ALA A 1158 -18.15 -36.15 -41.29
C ALA A 1158 -16.74 -36.10 -41.90
N ILE A 1159 -15.71 -36.28 -41.08
CA ILE A 1159 -14.33 -36.27 -41.59
C ILE A 1159 -14.09 -37.66 -42.17
N MET A 1160 -14.03 -37.72 -43.49
CA MET A 1160 -13.67 -38.92 -44.24
C MET A 1160 -12.23 -38.72 -44.70
N GLU A 1161 -11.32 -39.53 -44.19
CA GLU A 1161 -9.94 -39.53 -44.68
C GLU A 1161 -9.83 -40.56 -45.79
N ILE A 1162 -9.28 -40.15 -46.93
CA ILE A 1162 -9.08 -41.00 -48.08
C ILE A 1162 -7.58 -41.29 -48.16
N GLU A 1163 -7.22 -42.54 -47.90
CA GLU A 1163 -5.89 -43.06 -48.18
C GLU A 1163 -5.91 -43.68 -49.57
N VAL A 1164 -4.98 -43.28 -50.44
CA VAL A 1164 -4.89 -43.88 -51.78
C VAL A 1164 -3.82 -44.97 -51.72
N SER A 1165 -4.22 -46.22 -51.89
CA SER A 1165 -3.27 -47.32 -52.06
C SER A 1165 -2.81 -47.35 -53.51
N LEU A 1166 -1.54 -47.02 -53.73
CA LEU A 1166 -0.89 -47.26 -55.01
C LEU A 1166 -0.38 -48.70 -54.98
N ASP A 1167 -1.07 -49.61 -55.67
CA ASP A 1167 -0.46 -50.90 -56.02
C ASP A 1167 0.79 -50.61 -56.85
N THR A 1168 1.96 -51.03 -56.35
CA THR A 1168 3.24 -50.94 -57.08
C THR A 1168 3.28 -51.87 -58.26
#